data_AF-A0A7S2LKX3-F1
#
_entry.id   AF-A0A7S2LKX3-F1
#
_cell.length_a   1.000
_cell.length_b   1.000
_cell.length_c   1.000
_cell.angle_alpha   90.00
_cell.angle_beta   90.00
_cell.angle_gamma   90.00
#
_symmetry.space_group_name_H-M   'P 1'
#
loop_
_entity.id
_entity.type
_entity.pdbx_description
1 polymer ?
#
loop_
_entity_poly.entity_id
_entity_poly.type
_entity_poly.pdbx_seq_one_letter_code
_entity_poly.pdbx_strand_id
1 'polypeptide(L)'
;DDDEDEDEEEEEEEEEEEEVVDEAPKKKKYSRDGENPTPWMVGTLGVPHHKMQPRNILKSEQSWEQNFFPSSEFSVKNSLFGKAVRMKFPEYLYMSNNYYEKGWGLKTHRRLKNVIIIMEFCPSKSMLVDVNEGKSFSVAQEKILKRAFATSDGKMAERVKVSEVKEVLRAIDIIGDEKEKQSVLSNLDPNGTVSFDELKQVLSRKIQNKVQAGRYYVALSLAEAQCMRLAIHGQHKTPFLPGTDAIVALRTERTMLDSTVGFEDAQTYQHTAAQACYRFIDSAINFAPKEVNVLLRALQEEQPDERSKFFMEVRSNRRRKQTDPNATPLKKVFSKQDEHNVLQYRIAVGRITALLKSRGMYARDAFAAFDQNRDGMLSGSELQAGLNWLGLKLDVMLLRHFMMELDKDKDGFINLEEFKQAVGWEQTDADAANAVQFNGVPLPPPPREVSHKHKLAIPAPVLAGIKVKVKRVGKFSSVWTSQGSMSRVKGSVWEPADHKNAMRGNRAYVYLGHYSGTGFDNPNRDRADRLTLEVTDTTGSWVGGSSWLPFVLDRFLPRPARYRLVWSITTGANPFYAWEPIPPSDDFVALGCIGTKTDKPPDVRMMRCVCKHWCSESKVVKSIWNDSGSGGREGSIWLFNSLNLIGFVNGHDPPRRKPLDIKAHRFFLREYSCIKTNGIAPAK
;
A
#
# COMPACT_ATOMS: atom_id res chain seq x y z
N ASP A 1 -36.87 7.78 -28.88
CA ASP A 1 -37.43 6.49 -28.45
C ASP A 1 -36.27 5.59 -28.09
N ASP A 2 -35.56 4.91 -29.00
CA ASP A 2 -34.44 4.02 -28.60
C ASP A 2 -33.20 4.74 -28.00
N ASP A 3 -32.94 6.00 -28.37
CA ASP A 3 -31.79 6.77 -27.83
C ASP A 3 -32.12 7.49 -26.50
N GLU A 4 -33.40 7.64 -26.16
CA GLU A 4 -33.81 8.23 -24.86
C GLU A 4 -33.83 7.17 -23.75
N ASP A 5 -34.03 5.89 -24.11
CA ASP A 5 -33.98 4.76 -23.19
C ASP A 5 -32.52 4.40 -22.79
N GLU A 6 -31.53 4.58 -23.69
CA GLU A 6 -30.10 4.36 -23.38
C GLU A 6 -29.53 5.48 -22.48
N ASP A 7 -29.97 6.72 -22.66
CA ASP A 7 -29.55 7.85 -21.82
C ASP A 7 -30.20 7.78 -20.41
N GLU A 8 -31.43 7.25 -20.28
CA GLU A 8 -32.05 6.96 -18.97
C GLU A 8 -31.38 5.77 -18.25
N GLU A 9 -30.93 4.73 -18.99
CA GLU A 9 -30.16 3.62 -18.42
C GLU A 9 -28.74 4.04 -17.99
N GLU A 10 -28.05 4.92 -18.74
CA GLU A 10 -26.73 5.45 -18.35
C GLU A 10 -26.83 6.46 -17.19
N GLU A 11 -27.89 7.27 -17.09
CA GLU A 11 -28.14 8.14 -15.93
C GLU A 11 -28.55 7.33 -14.69
N GLU A 12 -29.29 6.22 -14.82
CA GLU A 12 -29.53 5.28 -13.70
C GLU A 12 -28.25 4.54 -13.28
N GLU A 13 -27.36 4.16 -14.21
CA GLU A 13 -26.06 3.55 -13.90
C GLU A 13 -25.08 4.57 -13.26
N GLU A 14 -25.07 5.84 -13.67
CA GLU A 14 -24.27 6.91 -13.04
C GLU A 14 -24.83 7.35 -11.67
N GLU A 15 -26.16 7.35 -11.46
CA GLU A 15 -26.76 7.54 -10.13
C GLU A 15 -26.48 6.35 -9.19
N GLU A 16 -26.38 5.11 -9.71
CA GLU A 16 -25.93 3.94 -8.94
C GLU A 16 -24.42 3.95 -8.62
N GLU A 17 -23.57 4.58 -9.45
CA GLU A 17 -22.13 4.72 -9.19
C GLU A 17 -21.77 5.93 -8.29
N GLU A 18 -22.58 7.00 -8.25
CA GLU A 18 -22.44 8.14 -7.32
C GLU A 18 -23.17 7.97 -5.98
N GLU A 19 -24.05 6.97 -5.82
CA GLU A 19 -24.40 6.45 -4.51
C GLU A 19 -23.16 5.74 -3.90
N VAL A 20 -22.30 6.52 -3.24
CA VAL A 20 -21.57 6.01 -2.07
C VAL A 20 -22.67 5.55 -1.12
N VAL A 21 -23.01 4.27 -1.22
CA VAL A 21 -24.07 3.64 -0.44
C VAL A 21 -23.72 3.90 1.02
N ASP A 22 -24.34 4.92 1.60
CA ASP A 22 -24.57 5.01 3.03
C ASP A 22 -25.51 3.81 3.25
N GLU A 23 -24.95 2.59 3.30
CA GLU A 23 -25.68 1.33 3.45
C GLU A 23 -26.38 1.42 4.80
N ALA A 24 -27.55 2.04 4.79
CA ALA A 24 -28.49 1.95 5.87
C ALA A 24 -28.69 0.45 6.06
N PRO A 25 -28.34 -0.11 7.24
CA PRO A 25 -28.30 -1.55 7.41
C PRO A 25 -29.66 -2.13 7.04
N LYS A 26 -29.70 -3.04 6.04
CA LYS A 26 -30.93 -3.65 5.52
C LYS A 26 -31.87 -3.99 6.68
N LYS A 27 -33.12 -3.51 6.64
CA LYS A 27 -34.09 -3.68 7.73
C LYS A 27 -34.44 -5.17 7.91
N LYS A 28 -33.65 -5.89 8.70
CA LYS A 28 -33.92 -7.28 9.10
C LYS A 28 -34.95 -7.33 10.23
N LYS A 29 -35.89 -8.26 10.16
CA LYS A 29 -36.84 -8.58 11.25
C LYS A 29 -36.11 -9.42 12.30
N TYR A 30 -35.67 -8.78 13.38
CA TYR A 30 -34.94 -9.44 14.46
C TYR A 30 -35.90 -10.09 15.46
N SER A 31 -35.67 -11.35 15.82
CA SER A 31 -36.33 -11.97 16.97
C SER A 31 -35.66 -11.50 18.27
N ARG A 32 -36.44 -11.44 19.36
CA ARG A 32 -35.97 -11.19 20.74
C ARG A 32 -36.17 -12.40 21.66
N ASP A 33 -36.63 -13.54 21.12
CA ASP A 33 -36.90 -14.75 21.89
C ASP A 33 -35.61 -15.28 22.52
N GLY A 34 -35.65 -15.72 23.78
CA GLY A 34 -34.47 -16.26 24.46
C GLY A 34 -33.38 -15.23 24.82
N GLU A 35 -33.64 -13.91 24.72
CA GLU A 35 -32.69 -12.88 25.18
C GLU A 35 -32.62 -12.74 26.71
N ASN A 36 -33.47 -13.47 27.45
CA ASN A 36 -33.49 -13.44 28.91
C ASN A 36 -32.20 -14.04 29.49
N PRO A 37 -31.54 -13.38 30.46
CA PRO A 37 -30.35 -13.91 31.09
C PRO A 37 -30.63 -15.23 31.79
N THR A 38 -29.79 -16.23 31.51
CA THR A 38 -29.74 -17.49 32.25
C THR A 38 -28.66 -17.38 33.33
N PRO A 39 -29.01 -17.49 34.62
CA PRO A 39 -28.04 -17.41 35.69
C PRO A 39 -27.10 -18.61 35.65
N TRP A 40 -25.84 -18.40 36.04
CA TRP A 40 -24.84 -19.45 36.18
C TRP A 40 -24.02 -19.23 37.46
N MET A 41 -23.49 -20.33 38.01
CA MET A 41 -22.79 -20.31 39.29
C MET A 41 -21.34 -19.84 39.12
N VAL A 42 -20.96 -18.76 39.81
CA VAL A 42 -19.60 -18.19 39.77
C VAL A 42 -18.53 -19.20 40.22
N GLY A 43 -18.86 -20.09 41.17
CA GLY A 43 -17.97 -21.15 41.64
C GLY A 43 -17.48 -22.10 40.54
N THR A 44 -18.20 -22.22 39.43
CA THR A 44 -17.78 -23.06 38.28
C THR A 44 -16.52 -22.54 37.61
N LEU A 45 -16.16 -21.26 37.78
CA LEU A 45 -14.92 -20.69 37.23
C LEU A 45 -13.67 -21.31 37.84
N GLY A 46 -13.75 -21.89 39.05
CA GLY A 46 -12.64 -22.59 39.70
C GLY A 46 -12.37 -24.00 39.16
N VAL A 47 -13.20 -24.49 38.23
CA VAL A 47 -13.04 -25.83 37.64
C VAL A 47 -12.12 -25.75 36.41
N PRO A 48 -10.99 -26.49 36.37
CA PRO A 48 -10.13 -26.53 35.19
C PRO A 48 -10.87 -27.03 33.95
N HIS A 49 -10.48 -26.55 32.77
CA HIS A 49 -11.05 -26.98 31.48
C HIS A 49 -10.93 -28.50 31.29
N HIS A 50 -11.92 -29.15 30.65
CA HIS A 50 -11.98 -30.62 30.56
C HIS A 50 -10.72 -31.24 29.93
N LYS A 51 -10.10 -30.58 28.94
CA LYS A 51 -8.83 -31.01 28.33
C LYS A 51 -7.65 -31.06 29.32
N MET A 52 -7.73 -30.34 30.44
CA MET A 52 -6.69 -30.29 31.48
C MET A 52 -7.02 -31.18 32.69
N GLN A 53 -8.18 -31.85 32.69
CA GLN A 53 -8.58 -32.76 33.76
C GLN A 53 -8.04 -34.19 33.52
N PRO A 54 -7.67 -34.93 34.58
CA PRO A 54 -7.38 -36.36 34.48
C PRO A 54 -8.57 -37.14 33.89
N ARG A 55 -8.30 -38.12 33.01
CA ARG A 55 -9.32 -38.91 32.25
C ARG A 55 -10.40 -39.61 33.10
N ASN A 56 -10.24 -39.67 34.43
CA ASN A 56 -11.12 -40.40 35.35
C ASN A 56 -12.11 -39.51 36.12
N ILE A 57 -12.16 -38.21 35.84
CA ILE A 57 -13.15 -37.30 36.46
C ILE A 57 -14.38 -37.25 35.55
N LEU A 58 -15.54 -37.72 36.06
CA LEU A 58 -16.84 -37.52 35.41
C LEU A 58 -16.98 -36.06 35.00
N LYS A 59 -17.35 -35.78 33.74
CA LYS A 59 -17.70 -34.42 33.26
C LYS A 59 -18.59 -33.77 34.31
N SER A 60 -18.04 -32.88 35.13
CA SER A 60 -18.84 -32.32 36.21
C SER A 60 -19.94 -31.51 35.56
N GLU A 61 -21.18 -31.70 36.02
CA GLU A 61 -22.31 -30.83 35.67
C GLU A 61 -22.10 -29.37 36.14
N GLN A 62 -20.91 -29.05 36.63
CA GLN A 62 -20.50 -27.80 37.28
C GLN A 62 -19.28 -27.16 36.58
N SER A 63 -19.07 -27.43 35.29
CA SER A 63 -18.03 -26.75 34.49
C SER A 63 -18.54 -25.41 33.93
N TRP A 64 -17.69 -24.39 33.95
CA TRP A 64 -17.96 -23.11 33.30
C TRP A 64 -18.19 -23.25 31.77
N GLU A 65 -17.70 -24.33 31.15
CA GLU A 65 -17.82 -24.64 29.72
C GLU A 65 -19.27 -24.87 29.27
N GLN A 66 -20.21 -25.05 30.19
CA GLN A 66 -21.64 -25.10 29.88
C GLN A 66 -22.24 -23.72 29.62
N ASN A 67 -21.62 -22.67 30.18
CA ASN A 67 -22.13 -21.31 30.16
C ASN A 67 -21.48 -20.47 29.05
N PHE A 68 -20.28 -20.86 28.63
CA PHE A 68 -19.51 -20.18 27.59
C PHE A 68 -19.15 -21.15 26.48
N PHE A 69 -19.22 -20.70 25.23
CA PHE A 69 -18.82 -21.49 24.07
C PHE A 69 -17.61 -20.84 23.38
N PRO A 70 -16.73 -21.63 22.73
CA PRO A 70 -15.57 -21.07 22.02
C PRO A 70 -16.00 -20.02 20.99
N SER A 71 -15.30 -18.90 20.92
CA SER A 71 -15.57 -17.83 19.95
C SER A 71 -15.53 -18.34 18.50
N SER A 72 -14.80 -19.42 18.22
CA SER A 72 -14.77 -20.09 16.91
C SER A 72 -16.11 -20.72 16.49
N GLU A 73 -17.02 -20.96 17.42
CA GLU A 73 -18.37 -21.47 17.11
C GLU A 73 -19.39 -20.35 16.90
N PHE A 74 -19.01 -19.09 17.16
CA PHE A 74 -19.85 -17.94 16.92
C PHE A 74 -20.17 -17.81 15.44
N SER A 75 -21.45 -17.58 15.15
CA SER A 75 -21.95 -17.39 13.80
C SER A 75 -23.23 -16.59 13.83
N VAL A 76 -23.52 -15.89 12.73
CA VAL A 76 -24.76 -15.18 12.51
C VAL A 76 -25.53 -15.78 11.34
N LYS A 77 -26.85 -15.66 11.35
CA LYS A 77 -27.70 -16.08 10.23
C LYS A 77 -28.01 -14.88 9.33
N ASN A 78 -27.57 -14.93 8.07
CA ASN A 78 -27.84 -13.86 7.09
C ASN A 78 -28.76 -14.26 5.94
N SER A 79 -28.90 -15.56 5.67
CA SER A 79 -29.88 -16.09 4.71
C SER A 79 -30.64 -17.25 5.35
N LEU A 80 -31.93 -17.41 5.01
CA LEU A 80 -32.76 -18.52 5.48
C LEU A 80 -32.22 -19.88 5.01
N PHE A 81 -31.55 -19.91 3.85
CA PHE A 81 -30.99 -21.11 3.21
C PHE A 81 -29.45 -21.12 3.13
N GLY A 82 -28.80 -20.05 3.60
CA GLY A 82 -27.34 -19.95 3.60
C GLY A 82 -26.69 -20.72 4.75
N LYS A 83 -25.46 -21.19 4.55
CA LYS A 83 -24.65 -21.79 5.61
C LYS A 83 -24.20 -20.71 6.60
N ALA A 84 -24.22 -21.02 7.90
CA ALA A 84 -23.69 -20.15 8.93
C ALA A 84 -22.17 -19.95 8.72
N VAL A 85 -21.71 -18.71 8.66
CA VAL A 85 -20.28 -18.41 8.55
C VAL A 85 -19.63 -18.46 9.91
N ARG A 86 -18.55 -19.25 10.00
CA ARG A 86 -17.73 -19.45 11.19
C ARG A 86 -16.27 -19.27 10.80
N MET A 87 -15.46 -18.91 11.77
CA MET A 87 -14.04 -18.66 11.59
C MET A 87 -13.31 -19.09 12.86
N LYS A 88 -12.09 -19.62 12.74
CA LYS A 88 -11.26 -19.95 13.89
C LYS A 88 -10.74 -18.70 14.60
N PHE A 89 -10.78 -18.76 15.91
CA PHE A 89 -10.17 -17.84 16.86
C PHE A 89 -9.27 -18.62 17.82
N PRO A 90 -8.33 -17.96 18.53
CA PRO A 90 -7.51 -18.61 19.56
C PRO A 90 -8.35 -19.40 20.58
N GLU A 91 -7.89 -20.59 20.98
CA GLU A 91 -8.66 -21.52 21.83
C GLU A 91 -9.04 -20.94 23.21
N TYR A 92 -8.34 -19.89 23.66
CA TYR A 92 -8.62 -19.21 24.92
C TYR A 92 -9.74 -18.15 24.83
N LEU A 93 -10.37 -17.96 23.67
CA LEU A 93 -11.47 -16.99 23.47
C LEU A 93 -12.84 -17.68 23.49
N TYR A 94 -13.74 -17.16 24.33
CA TYR A 94 -15.09 -17.67 24.53
C TYR A 94 -16.16 -16.57 24.49
N MET A 95 -17.39 -16.93 24.18
CA MET A 95 -18.54 -16.04 24.28
C MET A 95 -19.54 -16.58 25.28
N SER A 96 -20.14 -15.69 26.07
CA SER A 96 -21.21 -16.10 26.97
C SER A 96 -22.49 -16.43 26.20
N ASN A 97 -23.17 -17.51 26.62
CA ASN A 97 -24.51 -17.86 26.16
C ASN A 97 -25.52 -16.71 26.40
N ASN A 98 -25.31 -15.87 27.40
CA ASN A 98 -26.14 -14.69 27.69
C ASN A 98 -25.78 -13.47 26.83
N TYR A 99 -24.56 -13.43 26.28
CA TYR A 99 -24.20 -12.42 25.29
C TYR A 99 -24.83 -12.78 23.93
N TYR A 100 -24.70 -14.04 23.50
CA TYR A 100 -25.29 -14.55 22.27
C TYR A 100 -25.54 -16.07 22.38
N GLU A 101 -26.77 -16.54 22.15
CA GLU A 101 -27.04 -17.99 22.17
C GLU A 101 -26.43 -18.67 20.93
N LYS A 102 -25.58 -19.69 21.12
CA LYS A 102 -24.96 -20.48 20.05
C LYS A 102 -25.96 -20.98 18.99
N GLY A 103 -27.19 -21.30 19.37
CA GLY A 103 -28.24 -21.80 18.48
C GLY A 103 -28.86 -20.73 17.55
N TRP A 104 -28.68 -19.44 17.82
CA TRP A 104 -29.33 -18.38 17.03
C TRP A 104 -28.81 -18.29 15.60
N GLY A 105 -27.51 -18.54 15.38
CA GLY A 105 -26.90 -18.52 14.05
C GLY A 105 -27.50 -19.51 13.04
N LEU A 106 -28.33 -20.45 13.50
CA LEU A 106 -29.02 -21.43 12.66
C LEU A 106 -30.53 -21.16 12.52
N LYS A 107 -31.12 -20.38 13.42
CA LYS A 107 -32.59 -20.23 13.53
C LYS A 107 -33.10 -18.95 12.89
N THR A 108 -32.61 -17.78 13.30
CA THR A 108 -33.24 -16.48 13.01
C THR A 108 -32.22 -15.33 12.97
N HIS A 109 -32.55 -14.23 12.31
CA HIS A 109 -31.75 -13.01 12.35
C HIS A 109 -31.77 -12.40 13.75
N ARG A 110 -30.59 -11.99 14.26
CA ARG A 110 -30.45 -11.35 15.57
C ARG A 110 -29.65 -10.07 15.48
N ARG A 111 -30.12 -9.06 16.20
CA ARG A 111 -29.38 -7.81 16.37
C ARG A 111 -28.23 -8.07 17.32
N LEU A 112 -27.01 -7.85 16.86
CA LEU A 112 -25.85 -7.99 17.73
C LEU A 112 -25.71 -6.79 18.66
N LYS A 113 -25.48 -7.08 19.95
CA LYS A 113 -25.04 -6.11 20.96
C LYS A 113 -23.55 -5.81 20.75
N ASN A 114 -23.05 -4.73 21.35
CA ASN A 114 -21.62 -4.45 21.32
C ASN A 114 -20.88 -5.34 22.33
N VAL A 115 -19.68 -5.79 21.98
CA VAL A 115 -18.75 -6.39 22.95
C VAL A 115 -18.16 -5.26 23.78
N ILE A 116 -18.68 -5.07 25.00
CA ILE A 116 -18.28 -3.94 25.86
C ILE A 116 -17.32 -4.41 26.96
N ILE A 117 -17.65 -5.55 27.59
CA ILE A 117 -16.89 -6.09 28.73
C ILE A 117 -16.33 -7.46 28.36
N ILE A 118 -15.03 -7.61 28.57
CA ILE A 118 -14.31 -8.87 28.46
C ILE A 118 -13.91 -9.29 29.87
N MET A 119 -14.32 -10.49 30.26
CA MET A 119 -13.86 -11.14 31.48
C MET A 119 -12.62 -11.96 31.16
N GLU A 120 -11.52 -11.69 31.85
CA GLU A 120 -10.33 -12.51 31.85
C GLU A 120 -10.33 -13.36 33.11
N PHE A 121 -10.17 -14.68 33.00
CA PHE A 121 -10.12 -15.54 34.17
C PHE A 121 -9.15 -16.71 34.02
N CYS A 122 -8.64 -17.16 35.16
CA CYS A 122 -7.85 -18.37 35.29
C CYS A 122 -8.50 -19.25 36.37
N PRO A 123 -8.90 -20.50 36.06
CA PRO A 123 -9.47 -21.40 37.07
C PRO A 123 -8.52 -21.72 38.22
N SER A 124 -7.22 -21.75 37.93
CA SER A 124 -6.18 -21.89 38.94
C SER A 124 -4.91 -21.19 38.47
N LYS A 125 -4.41 -20.24 39.29
CA LYS A 125 -3.19 -19.50 39.01
C LYS A 125 -1.95 -20.40 38.99
N SER A 126 -1.88 -21.37 39.90
CA SER A 126 -0.77 -22.33 40.03
C SER A 126 -0.71 -23.33 38.88
N MET A 127 -1.80 -23.50 38.10
CA MET A 127 -1.83 -24.36 36.91
C MET A 127 -1.49 -23.62 35.61
N LEU A 128 -1.18 -22.31 35.65
CA LEU A 128 -0.78 -21.59 34.44
C LEU A 128 0.54 -22.12 33.91
N VAL A 129 0.52 -22.54 32.63
CA VAL A 129 1.71 -23.00 31.92
C VAL A 129 1.97 -22.07 30.75
N ASP A 130 3.18 -21.52 30.68
CA ASP A 130 3.62 -20.78 29.51
C ASP A 130 3.73 -21.76 28.32
N VAL A 131 2.82 -21.61 27.37
CA VAL A 131 2.81 -22.39 26.14
C VAL A 131 3.66 -21.69 25.10
N ASN A 132 4.82 -22.26 24.80
CA ASN A 132 5.69 -21.82 23.71
C ASN A 132 5.21 -22.37 22.35
N GLU A 133 3.94 -22.14 22.00
CA GLU A 133 3.35 -22.53 20.71
C GLU A 133 3.67 -21.52 19.61
N GLY A 134 4.96 -21.38 19.31
CA GLY A 134 5.35 -20.85 18.00
C GLY A 134 5.12 -21.90 16.95
N LYS A 135 4.27 -21.61 15.96
CA LYS A 135 4.25 -22.42 14.75
C LYS A 135 5.61 -22.31 14.08
N SER A 136 6.24 -23.44 13.78
CA SER A 136 7.42 -23.48 12.93
C SER A 136 7.10 -22.87 11.57
N PHE A 137 8.05 -22.15 10.97
CA PHE A 137 7.91 -21.70 9.59
C PHE A 137 7.56 -22.89 8.67
N SER A 138 6.58 -22.71 7.80
CA SER A 138 6.31 -23.65 6.70
C SER A 138 7.53 -23.75 5.78
N VAL A 139 7.61 -24.81 4.97
CA VAL A 139 8.71 -24.98 4.01
C VAL A 139 8.83 -23.77 3.07
N ALA A 140 7.70 -23.19 2.65
CA ALA A 140 7.69 -21.99 1.84
C ALA A 140 8.23 -20.78 2.60
N GLN A 141 7.79 -20.57 3.85
CA GLN A 141 8.25 -19.47 4.71
C GLN A 141 9.75 -19.59 5.02
N GLU A 142 10.23 -20.80 5.31
CA GLU A 142 11.65 -21.05 5.55
C GLU A 142 12.48 -20.81 4.28
N LYS A 143 12.03 -21.25 3.11
CA LYS A 143 12.71 -21.00 1.84
C LYS A 143 12.84 -19.50 1.56
N ILE A 144 11.81 -18.74 1.89
CA ILE A 144 11.81 -17.29 1.69
C ILE A 144 12.69 -16.60 2.73
N LEU A 145 12.61 -17.00 4.00
CA LEU A 145 13.52 -16.53 5.05
C LEU A 145 14.97 -16.77 4.60
N LYS A 146 15.30 -17.98 4.13
CA LYS A 146 16.63 -18.33 3.58
C LYS A 146 17.05 -17.40 2.44
N ARG A 147 16.17 -17.15 1.45
CA ARG A 147 16.46 -16.22 0.34
C ARG A 147 16.75 -14.81 0.84
N ALA A 148 15.98 -14.35 1.83
CA ALA A 148 16.19 -13.06 2.45
C ALA A 148 17.52 -12.98 3.23
N PHE A 149 18.25 -14.10 3.42
CA PHE A 149 19.60 -14.17 4.01
C PHE A 149 20.70 -14.58 3.01
N ALA A 150 20.40 -14.68 1.71
CA ALA A 150 21.42 -14.97 0.70
C ALA A 150 22.42 -13.81 0.53
N THR A 151 23.66 -14.15 0.23
CA THR A 151 24.71 -13.23 -0.23
C THR A 151 24.55 -12.90 -1.72
N SER A 152 25.29 -11.90 -2.20
CA SER A 152 25.22 -11.40 -3.59
C SER A 152 25.60 -12.43 -4.66
N ASP A 153 26.30 -13.51 -4.29
CA ASP A 153 26.61 -14.66 -5.14
C ASP A 153 25.53 -15.76 -5.09
N GLY A 154 24.42 -15.51 -4.38
CA GLY A 154 23.31 -16.46 -4.24
C GLY A 154 23.60 -17.61 -3.28
N LYS A 155 24.77 -17.61 -2.62
CA LYS A 155 25.08 -18.57 -1.56
C LYS A 155 24.37 -18.16 -0.27
N MET A 156 24.15 -19.14 0.62
CA MET A 156 23.72 -18.82 1.98
C MET A 156 24.90 -18.23 2.71
N ALA A 157 24.72 -17.06 3.35
CA ALA A 157 25.66 -16.62 4.36
C ALA A 157 25.69 -17.70 5.45
N GLU A 158 26.85 -18.32 5.67
CA GLU A 158 27.00 -19.36 6.69
C GLU A 158 26.70 -18.80 8.08
N ARG A 159 27.05 -17.51 8.31
CA ARG A 159 26.75 -16.73 9.51
C ARG A 159 26.50 -15.26 9.15
N VAL A 160 25.59 -14.58 9.85
CA VAL A 160 25.17 -13.19 9.65
C VAL A 160 25.59 -12.35 10.87
N LYS A 161 26.08 -11.13 10.68
CA LYS A 161 26.48 -10.28 11.81
C LYS A 161 25.30 -9.97 12.74
N VAL A 162 25.54 -10.01 14.06
CA VAL A 162 24.52 -9.68 15.08
C VAL A 162 23.97 -8.26 14.87
N SER A 163 24.77 -7.31 14.38
CA SER A 163 24.33 -5.96 14.04
C SER A 163 23.29 -5.93 12.91
N GLU A 164 23.41 -6.81 11.92
CA GLU A 164 22.42 -6.93 10.83
C GLU A 164 21.15 -7.60 11.33
N VAL A 165 21.30 -8.65 12.14
CA VAL A 165 20.19 -9.35 12.79
C VAL A 165 19.42 -8.40 13.71
N LYS A 166 20.09 -7.49 14.43
CA LYS A 166 19.46 -6.46 15.27
C LYS A 166 18.52 -5.55 14.48
N GLU A 167 18.94 -5.06 13.31
CA GLU A 167 18.09 -4.20 12.49
C GLU A 167 16.92 -4.97 11.87
N VAL A 168 17.14 -6.24 11.48
CA VAL A 168 16.05 -7.13 11.05
C VAL A 168 15.05 -7.35 12.18
N LEU A 169 15.50 -7.67 13.40
CA LEU A 169 14.63 -7.90 14.56
C LEU A 169 13.94 -6.61 15.05
N ARG A 170 14.51 -5.43 14.79
CA ARG A 170 13.85 -4.12 15.03
C ARG A 170 12.80 -3.82 13.96
N ALA A 171 13.09 -4.15 12.71
CA ALA A 171 12.16 -3.97 11.59
C ALA A 171 10.97 -4.93 11.69
N ILE A 172 11.18 -6.13 12.24
CA ILE A 172 10.11 -7.05 12.66
C ILE A 172 9.47 -6.45 13.90
N ASP A 173 8.14 -6.20 13.91
CA ASP A 173 7.41 -5.78 15.11
C ASP A 173 7.36 -6.97 16.11
N ILE A 174 8.52 -7.41 16.60
CA ILE A 174 8.60 -8.42 17.65
C ILE A 174 7.96 -7.77 18.87
N ILE A 175 6.84 -8.36 19.24
CA ILE A 175 5.99 -7.93 20.34
C ILE A 175 6.80 -8.11 21.61
N GLY A 176 7.10 -7.01 22.27
CA GLY A 176 7.91 -6.93 23.49
C GLY A 176 8.39 -5.49 23.70
N ASP A 177 8.64 -5.12 24.96
CA ASP A 177 9.25 -3.83 25.27
C ASP A 177 10.73 -3.79 24.82
N GLU A 178 11.34 -2.59 24.77
CA GLU A 178 12.75 -2.45 24.34
C GLU A 178 13.73 -3.26 25.22
N LYS A 179 13.36 -3.52 26.48
CA LYS A 179 14.18 -4.29 27.43
C LYS A 179 14.15 -5.78 27.09
N GLU A 180 13.00 -6.31 26.71
CA GLU A 180 12.85 -7.66 26.20
C GLU A 180 13.58 -7.81 24.87
N LYS A 181 13.41 -6.87 23.92
CA LYS A 181 14.17 -6.89 22.66
C LYS A 181 15.69 -6.92 22.93
N GLN A 182 16.18 -6.12 23.86
CA GLN A 182 17.60 -6.10 24.22
C GLN A 182 18.08 -7.40 24.89
N SER A 183 17.26 -8.00 25.75
CA SER A 183 17.51 -9.33 26.33
C SER A 183 17.55 -10.41 25.24
N VAL A 184 16.70 -10.27 24.23
CA VAL A 184 16.69 -11.21 23.10
C VAL A 184 17.98 -11.14 22.30
N LEU A 185 18.44 -9.92 22.07
CA LEU A 185 19.61 -9.60 21.26
C LEU A 185 20.94 -9.89 21.96
N SER A 186 20.98 -9.80 23.29
CA SER A 186 22.18 -10.10 24.10
C SER A 186 22.48 -11.60 24.21
N ASN A 187 21.47 -12.45 24.00
CA ASN A 187 21.62 -13.91 23.95
C ASN A 187 22.08 -14.44 22.58
N LEU A 188 22.21 -13.58 21.57
CA LEU A 188 22.72 -13.95 20.24
C LEU A 188 24.26 -13.86 20.25
N ASP A 189 24.93 -15.00 20.03
CA ASP A 189 26.39 -15.29 20.02
C ASP A 189 27.37 -14.16 20.46
N PRO A 190 28.20 -14.35 21.52
CA PRO A 190 29.27 -13.42 21.91
C PRO A 190 30.32 -13.14 20.83
N ASN A 191 30.45 -13.97 19.79
CA ASN A 191 31.40 -13.74 18.68
C ASN A 191 30.89 -12.75 17.61
N GLY A 192 29.66 -12.22 17.77
CA GLY A 192 29.13 -11.18 16.88
C GLY A 192 28.52 -11.69 15.57
N THR A 193 28.30 -13.01 15.39
CA THR A 193 27.63 -13.59 14.21
C THR A 193 26.65 -14.71 14.57
N VAL A 194 25.54 -14.84 13.85
CA VAL A 194 24.45 -15.80 14.09
C VAL A 194 24.20 -16.62 12.82
N SER A 195 24.09 -17.94 12.94
CA SER A 195 23.70 -18.82 11.83
C SER A 195 22.21 -18.67 11.48
N PHE A 196 21.83 -19.09 10.28
CA PHE A 196 20.41 -19.09 9.88
C PHE A 196 19.55 -19.93 10.82
N ASP A 197 20.03 -21.09 11.28
CA ASP A 197 19.25 -21.97 12.14
C ASP A 197 19.11 -21.42 13.56
N GLU A 198 20.12 -20.74 14.11
CA GLU A 198 20.01 -20.01 15.37
C GLU A 198 19.03 -18.84 15.26
N LEU A 199 19.07 -18.09 14.16
CA LEU A 199 18.13 -17.01 13.91
C LEU A 199 16.72 -17.54 13.65
N LYS A 200 16.56 -18.63 12.90
CA LYS A 200 15.29 -19.32 12.72
C LYS A 200 14.77 -19.80 14.06
N GLN A 201 15.61 -20.37 14.94
CA GLN A 201 15.21 -20.70 16.29
C GLN A 201 14.83 -19.46 17.09
N VAL A 202 15.54 -18.34 16.98
CA VAL A 202 15.21 -17.08 17.67
C VAL A 202 13.90 -16.50 17.17
N LEU A 203 13.69 -16.44 15.86
CA LEU A 203 12.45 -16.02 15.24
C LEU A 203 11.34 -17.01 15.57
N SER A 204 11.52 -18.31 15.43
CA SER A 204 10.50 -19.32 15.76
C SER A 204 10.21 -19.45 17.26
N ARG A 205 11.20 -19.19 18.15
CA ARG A 205 11.06 -19.20 19.61
C ARG A 205 10.65 -17.84 20.21
N LYS A 206 10.81 -16.72 19.49
CA LYS A 206 10.54 -15.35 20.01
C LYS A 206 9.63 -14.50 19.16
N ILE A 207 9.19 -15.01 18.01
CA ILE A 207 7.89 -14.62 17.47
C ILE A 207 6.83 -15.02 18.51
N GLN A 208 7.03 -16.08 19.30
CA GLN A 208 6.08 -16.69 20.28
C GLN A 208 5.47 -15.69 21.28
N ASN A 209 4.15 -15.44 21.23
CA ASN A 209 3.13 -16.33 21.80
C ASN A 209 3.47 -16.83 23.22
N LYS A 210 3.87 -15.96 24.18
CA LYS A 210 3.66 -16.31 25.59
C LYS A 210 2.16 -16.31 25.86
N VAL A 211 1.51 -17.41 25.50
CA VAL A 211 0.12 -17.69 25.82
C VAL A 211 0.16 -18.58 27.05
N GLN A 212 -0.56 -18.19 28.09
CA GLN A 212 -0.68 -19.00 29.29
C GLN A 212 -1.85 -19.97 29.09
N ALA A 213 -1.55 -21.27 28.99
CA ALA A 213 -2.59 -22.30 29.06
C ALA A 213 -3.25 -22.22 30.44
N GLY A 214 -4.58 -22.33 30.47
CA GLY A 214 -5.37 -22.15 31.68
C GLY A 214 -5.85 -20.72 31.91
N ARG A 215 -5.52 -19.76 31.03
CA ARG A 215 -6.08 -18.40 31.02
C ARG A 215 -7.08 -18.24 29.87
N TYR A 216 -8.25 -17.70 30.16
CA TYR A 216 -9.38 -17.58 29.24
C TYR A 216 -9.94 -16.16 29.20
N TYR A 217 -10.50 -15.76 28.06
CA TYR A 217 -11.18 -14.47 27.88
C TYR A 217 -12.60 -14.70 27.37
N VAL A 218 -13.59 -14.06 28.01
CA VAL A 218 -15.01 -14.23 27.71
C VAL A 218 -15.67 -12.89 27.40
N ALA A 219 -16.36 -12.77 26.25
CA ALA A 219 -17.27 -11.66 26.01
C ALA A 219 -18.55 -11.83 26.85
N LEU A 220 -18.78 -10.90 27.79
CA LEU A 220 -19.93 -10.92 28.69
C LEU A 220 -21.04 -9.98 28.24
N SER A 221 -22.28 -10.30 28.61
CA SER A 221 -23.36 -9.32 28.63
C SER A 221 -23.14 -8.29 29.75
N LEU A 222 -23.73 -7.09 29.63
CA LEU A 222 -23.62 -6.07 30.68
C LEU A 222 -24.22 -6.52 32.03
N ALA A 223 -25.28 -7.33 32.00
CA ALA A 223 -25.89 -7.87 33.21
C ALA A 223 -24.92 -8.84 33.92
N GLU A 224 -24.26 -9.73 33.18
CA GLU A 224 -23.24 -10.62 33.77
C GLU A 224 -22.05 -9.84 34.30
N ALA A 225 -21.57 -8.84 33.55
CA ALA A 225 -20.46 -7.99 34.00
C ALA A 225 -20.80 -7.27 35.31
N GLN A 226 -22.03 -6.79 35.49
CA GLN A 226 -22.49 -6.18 36.74
C GLN A 226 -22.51 -7.19 37.90
N CYS A 227 -23.04 -8.39 37.67
CA CYS A 227 -23.06 -9.46 38.68
C CYS A 227 -21.64 -9.91 39.07
N MET A 228 -20.74 -10.04 38.09
CA MET A 228 -19.34 -10.38 38.33
C MET A 228 -18.63 -9.30 39.13
N ARG A 229 -18.90 -8.02 38.84
CA ARG A 229 -18.36 -6.90 39.59
C ARG A 229 -18.79 -6.95 41.06
N LEU A 230 -20.07 -7.23 41.31
CA LEU A 230 -20.59 -7.45 42.66
C LEU A 230 -19.90 -8.64 43.36
N ALA A 231 -19.69 -9.75 42.65
CA ALA A 231 -19.00 -10.92 43.19
C ALA A 231 -17.52 -10.63 43.54
N ILE A 232 -16.82 -9.84 42.71
CA ILE A 232 -15.44 -9.40 42.99
C ILE A 232 -15.42 -8.49 44.23
N HIS A 233 -16.32 -7.51 44.31
CA HIS A 233 -16.38 -6.56 45.42
C HIS A 233 -16.81 -7.20 46.75
N GLY A 234 -17.61 -8.26 46.70
CA GLY A 234 -18.02 -9.02 47.89
C GLY A 234 -16.86 -9.75 48.58
N GLN A 235 -15.70 -9.86 47.95
CA GLN A 235 -14.51 -10.54 48.48
C GLN A 235 -13.51 -9.51 49.04
N HIS A 236 -13.64 -9.17 50.32
CA HIS A 236 -12.75 -8.23 51.00
C HIS A 236 -11.38 -8.85 51.31
N LYS A 237 -10.40 -8.70 50.39
CA LYS A 237 -9.03 -9.22 50.55
C LYS A 237 -8.94 -10.75 50.73
N THR A 238 -10.02 -11.47 50.43
CA THR A 238 -10.10 -12.94 50.45
C THR A 238 -9.92 -13.51 49.04
N PRO A 239 -9.52 -14.79 48.92
CA PRO A 239 -9.56 -15.50 47.64
C PRO A 239 -10.94 -15.40 47.00
N PHE A 240 -11.00 -15.19 45.68
CA PHE A 240 -12.26 -14.99 44.96
C PHE A 240 -13.24 -16.15 45.12
N LEU A 241 -12.70 -17.37 45.07
CA LEU A 241 -13.42 -18.60 45.38
C LEU A 241 -12.71 -19.27 46.57
N PRO A 242 -13.42 -19.55 47.68
CA PRO A 242 -12.82 -20.21 48.84
C PRO A 242 -12.17 -21.55 48.46
N GLY A 243 -10.93 -21.76 48.92
CA GLY A 243 -10.18 -23.00 48.67
C GLY A 243 -9.54 -23.11 47.29
N THR A 244 -9.64 -22.07 46.44
CA THR A 244 -8.96 -22.04 45.14
C THR A 244 -8.08 -20.79 45.01
N ASP A 245 -7.19 -20.81 44.02
CA ASP A 245 -6.39 -19.66 43.58
C ASP A 245 -6.90 -19.10 42.24
N ALA A 246 -8.21 -19.22 42.00
CA ALA A 246 -8.86 -18.67 40.82
C ALA A 246 -8.77 -17.14 40.81
N ILE A 247 -8.41 -16.57 39.67
CA ILE A 247 -8.29 -15.12 39.48
C ILE A 247 -9.17 -14.65 38.33
N VAL A 248 -9.78 -13.48 38.49
CA VAL A 248 -10.69 -12.88 37.51
C VAL A 248 -10.40 -11.38 37.39
N ALA A 249 -10.48 -10.85 36.18
CA ALA A 249 -10.52 -9.42 35.91
C ALA A 249 -11.61 -9.09 34.89
N LEU A 250 -12.21 -7.91 35.04
CA LEU A 250 -13.16 -7.33 34.09
C LEU A 250 -12.51 -6.15 33.39
N ARG A 251 -12.62 -6.10 32.06
CA ARG A 251 -11.99 -5.05 31.25
C ARG A 251 -12.92 -4.52 30.18
N THR A 252 -12.74 -3.24 29.86
CA THR A 252 -13.18 -2.66 28.58
C THR A 252 -12.04 -2.78 27.55
N GLU A 253 -12.24 -2.21 26.36
CA GLU A 253 -11.19 -2.09 25.34
C GLU A 253 -9.90 -1.43 25.89
N ARG A 254 -10.03 -0.43 26.78
CA ARG A 254 -8.88 0.42 27.17
C ARG A 254 -8.52 0.34 28.65
N THR A 255 -9.36 -0.25 29.48
CA THR A 255 -9.25 -0.08 30.93
C THR A 255 -9.65 -1.35 31.67
N MET A 256 -8.83 -1.75 32.65
CA MET A 256 -9.24 -2.73 33.65
C MET A 256 -10.22 -2.06 34.62
N LEU A 257 -11.43 -2.61 34.73
CA LEU A 257 -12.48 -2.07 35.58
C LEU A 257 -12.36 -2.57 37.01
N ASP A 258 -12.15 -3.87 37.17
CA ASP A 258 -12.05 -4.55 38.46
C ASP A 258 -11.27 -5.86 38.32
N SER A 259 -10.65 -6.31 39.41
CA SER A 259 -9.94 -7.58 39.46
C SER A 259 -9.97 -8.17 40.87
N THR A 260 -9.78 -9.48 40.93
CA THR A 260 -9.64 -10.23 42.19
C THR A 260 -8.28 -9.97 42.82
N VAL A 261 -8.17 -10.20 44.13
CA VAL A 261 -6.89 -10.10 44.86
C VAL A 261 -5.86 -11.07 44.27
N GLY A 262 -4.64 -10.59 44.04
CA GLY A 262 -3.55 -11.41 43.49
C GLY A 262 -3.65 -11.68 41.99
N PHE A 263 -4.57 -11.00 41.29
CA PHE A 263 -4.65 -11.03 39.83
C PHE A 263 -3.35 -10.53 39.20
N GLU A 264 -2.91 -11.24 38.17
CA GLU A 264 -1.75 -10.88 37.36
C GLU A 264 -2.17 -10.79 35.89
N ASP A 265 -1.81 -9.69 35.24
CA ASP A 265 -2.00 -9.50 33.81
C ASP A 265 -1.36 -10.65 33.02
N ALA A 266 -1.99 -11.06 31.93
CA ALA A 266 -1.35 -11.93 30.97
C ALA A 266 -0.11 -11.26 30.37
N GLN A 267 0.83 -12.08 29.88
CA GLN A 267 1.95 -11.60 29.07
C GLN A 267 1.42 -10.84 27.85
N THR A 268 2.11 -9.76 27.44
CA THR A 268 1.58 -8.68 26.59
C THR A 268 0.84 -9.16 25.34
N TYR A 269 1.30 -10.24 24.70
CA TYR A 269 0.69 -10.77 23.48
C TYR A 269 -0.73 -11.32 23.67
N GLN A 270 -0.94 -12.22 24.63
CA GLN A 270 -2.20 -12.96 24.76
C GLN A 270 -3.37 -12.01 25.00
N HIS A 271 -3.15 -11.00 25.85
CA HIS A 271 -4.12 -9.96 26.14
C HIS A 271 -4.44 -9.11 24.91
N THR A 272 -3.42 -8.55 24.24
CA THR A 272 -3.62 -7.73 23.04
C THR A 272 -4.31 -8.52 21.92
N ALA A 273 -3.99 -9.81 21.77
CA ALA A 273 -4.63 -10.68 20.79
C ALA A 273 -6.11 -10.90 21.13
N ALA A 274 -6.45 -11.15 22.39
CA ALA A 274 -7.84 -11.27 22.82
C ALA A 274 -8.64 -10.00 22.53
N GLN A 275 -8.09 -8.83 22.87
CA GLN A 275 -8.73 -7.54 22.61
C GLN A 275 -8.93 -7.30 21.10
N ALA A 276 -7.90 -7.52 20.30
CA ALA A 276 -7.98 -7.32 18.85
C ALA A 276 -9.03 -8.25 18.21
N CYS A 277 -9.10 -9.52 18.63
CA CYS A 277 -10.11 -10.46 18.16
C CYS A 277 -11.53 -10.04 18.56
N TYR A 278 -11.76 -9.62 19.81
CA TYR A 278 -13.10 -9.16 20.21
C TYR A 278 -13.52 -7.87 19.54
N ARG A 279 -12.59 -6.93 19.28
CA ARG A 279 -12.85 -5.75 18.45
C ARG A 279 -13.23 -6.14 17.03
N PHE A 280 -12.58 -7.15 16.46
CA PHE A 280 -12.91 -7.67 15.14
C PHE A 280 -14.31 -8.32 15.10
N ILE A 281 -14.66 -9.13 16.10
CA ILE A 281 -16.01 -9.69 16.30
C ILE A 281 -17.04 -8.55 16.54
N ASP A 282 -16.63 -7.47 17.21
CA ASP A 282 -17.44 -6.26 17.36
C ASP A 282 -17.56 -5.43 16.07
N SER A 283 -16.94 -5.87 14.99
CA SER A 283 -16.88 -5.19 13.68
C SER A 283 -16.20 -3.82 13.73
N ALA A 284 -15.34 -3.57 14.73
CA ALA A 284 -14.62 -2.31 14.86
C ALA A 284 -13.77 -2.03 13.61
N ILE A 285 -13.49 -0.76 13.33
CA ILE A 285 -12.81 -0.33 12.09
C ILE A 285 -11.47 0.37 12.36
N ASN A 286 -11.34 0.99 13.54
CA ASN A 286 -10.18 1.80 13.91
C ASN A 286 -9.19 0.93 14.67
N PHE A 287 -8.24 0.31 13.98
CA PHE A 287 -7.16 -0.45 14.60
C PHE A 287 -5.84 0.32 14.48
N ALA A 288 -5.07 0.36 15.56
CA ALA A 288 -3.68 0.79 15.48
C ALA A 288 -2.87 -0.21 14.64
N PRO A 289 -1.80 0.23 13.93
CA PRO A 289 -1.00 -0.68 13.09
C PRO A 289 -0.46 -1.92 13.83
N LYS A 290 -0.12 -1.78 15.11
CA LYS A 290 0.31 -2.89 15.96
C LYS A 290 -0.82 -3.89 16.23
N GLU A 291 -2.02 -3.41 16.52
CA GLU A 291 -3.20 -4.27 16.73
C GLU A 291 -3.58 -5.04 15.46
N VAL A 292 -3.44 -4.42 14.28
CA VAL A 292 -3.67 -5.09 12.99
C VAL A 292 -2.73 -6.29 12.81
N ASN A 293 -1.44 -6.15 13.16
CA ASN A 293 -0.47 -7.23 13.05
C ASN A 293 -0.80 -8.37 14.03
N VAL A 294 -1.14 -8.02 15.28
CA VAL A 294 -1.57 -9.00 16.29
C VAL A 294 -2.82 -9.75 15.84
N LEU A 295 -3.80 -9.04 15.28
CA LEU A 295 -5.04 -9.64 14.77
C LEU A 295 -4.77 -10.57 13.58
N LEU A 296 -3.98 -10.12 12.60
CA LEU A 296 -3.60 -10.92 11.44
C LEU A 296 -2.96 -12.24 11.88
N ARG A 297 -2.13 -12.17 12.93
CA ARG A 297 -1.46 -13.33 13.51
C ARG A 297 -2.41 -14.27 14.26
N ALA A 298 -3.34 -13.72 15.03
CA ALA A 298 -4.37 -14.50 15.71
C ALA A 298 -5.31 -15.23 14.72
N LEU A 299 -5.51 -14.66 13.53
CA LEU A 299 -6.39 -15.18 12.47
C LEU A 299 -5.65 -15.88 11.31
N GLN A 300 -4.35 -16.14 11.45
CA GLN A 300 -3.50 -16.61 10.35
C GLN A 300 -3.88 -17.98 9.76
N GLU A 301 -4.68 -18.78 10.48
CA GLU A 301 -5.18 -20.06 9.97
C GLU A 301 -6.29 -19.91 8.92
N GLU A 302 -6.92 -18.74 8.89
CA GLU A 302 -8.10 -18.46 8.07
C GLU A 302 -7.68 -17.74 6.81
N GLN A 303 -8.32 -18.05 5.67
CA GLN A 303 -8.00 -17.36 4.42
C GLN A 303 -8.54 -15.93 4.44
N PRO A 304 -7.89 -14.97 3.75
CA PRO A 304 -8.32 -13.56 3.75
C PRO A 304 -9.79 -13.37 3.33
N ASP A 305 -10.24 -14.14 2.34
CA ASP A 305 -11.62 -14.11 1.85
C ASP A 305 -12.62 -14.58 2.91
N GLU A 306 -12.29 -15.64 3.67
CA GLU A 306 -13.13 -16.13 4.77
C GLU A 306 -13.19 -15.13 5.93
N ARG A 307 -12.06 -14.46 6.25
CA ARG A 307 -12.04 -13.36 7.24
C ARG A 307 -12.93 -12.20 6.80
N SER A 308 -12.85 -11.82 5.53
CA SER A 308 -13.66 -10.74 4.94
C SER A 308 -15.15 -11.10 5.01
N LYS A 309 -15.49 -12.31 4.56
CA LYS A 309 -16.86 -12.84 4.59
C LYS A 309 -17.42 -12.86 6.00
N PHE A 310 -16.71 -13.43 6.97
CA PHE A 310 -17.13 -13.45 8.37
C PHE A 310 -17.35 -12.03 8.90
N PHE A 311 -16.40 -11.11 8.67
CA PHE A 311 -16.50 -9.74 9.16
C PHE A 311 -17.72 -9.02 8.60
N MET A 312 -17.92 -9.08 7.28
CA MET A 312 -19.06 -8.45 6.60
C MET A 312 -20.39 -9.05 7.04
N GLU A 313 -20.45 -10.36 7.22
CA GLU A 313 -21.64 -11.04 7.70
C GLU A 313 -22.02 -10.65 9.13
N VAL A 314 -21.06 -10.65 10.06
CA VAL A 314 -21.27 -10.20 11.45
C VAL A 314 -21.65 -8.72 11.48
N ARG A 315 -20.95 -7.89 10.71
CA ARG A 315 -21.18 -6.44 10.58
C ARG A 315 -22.60 -6.13 10.10
N SER A 316 -23.14 -6.91 9.16
CA SER A 316 -24.51 -6.75 8.63
C SER A 316 -25.63 -7.01 9.65
N ASN A 317 -25.31 -7.49 10.85
CA ASN A 317 -26.26 -7.67 11.96
C ASN A 317 -26.15 -6.54 13.01
N ARG A 318 -25.40 -5.47 12.71
CA ARG A 318 -25.22 -4.28 13.55
C ARG A 318 -25.86 -3.06 12.88
N ARG A 319 -26.55 -2.23 13.67
CA ARG A 319 -27.29 -1.03 13.20
C ARG A 319 -26.50 0.29 13.21
N ARG A 320 -25.20 0.25 13.49
CA ARG A 320 -24.37 1.46 13.58
C ARG A 320 -23.94 1.93 12.19
N LYS A 321 -23.58 3.21 12.04
CA LYS A 321 -23.00 3.73 10.79
C LYS A 321 -21.78 2.89 10.40
N GLN A 322 -21.75 2.47 9.15
CA GLN A 322 -20.80 1.50 8.64
C GLN A 322 -19.77 2.23 7.77
N THR A 323 -18.52 2.31 8.23
CA THR A 323 -17.40 2.82 7.40
C THR A 323 -16.75 1.68 6.67
N ASP A 324 -16.47 1.83 5.37
CA ASP A 324 -15.79 0.80 4.57
C ASP A 324 -14.47 0.36 5.25
N PRO A 325 -14.33 -0.93 5.64
CA PRO A 325 -13.12 -1.43 6.25
C PRO A 325 -11.91 -1.44 5.28
N ASN A 326 -12.13 -1.36 3.96
CA ASN A 326 -11.03 -1.24 2.99
C ASN A 326 -10.41 0.17 2.97
N ALA A 327 -11.10 1.17 3.52
CA ALA A 327 -10.56 2.52 3.72
C ALA A 327 -9.75 2.65 5.03
N THR A 328 -9.60 1.59 5.82
CA THR A 328 -8.91 1.62 7.12
C THR A 328 -7.69 0.68 7.16
N PRO A 329 -6.84 0.75 8.20
CA PRO A 329 -5.74 -0.20 8.38
C PRO A 329 -6.16 -1.68 8.41
N LEU A 330 -7.44 -1.96 8.69
CA LEU A 330 -8.00 -3.31 8.75
C LEU A 330 -8.01 -4.00 7.37
N LYS A 331 -7.95 -3.26 6.25
CA LYS A 331 -7.77 -3.80 4.89
C LYS A 331 -6.69 -4.88 4.80
N LYS A 332 -5.61 -4.73 5.59
CA LYS A 332 -4.51 -5.70 5.64
C LYS A 332 -4.96 -7.09 6.06
N VAL A 333 -5.92 -7.20 6.98
CA VAL A 333 -6.45 -8.49 7.47
C VAL A 333 -7.22 -9.25 6.38
N PHE A 334 -7.86 -8.52 5.46
CA PHE A 334 -8.67 -9.06 4.36
C PHE A 334 -7.90 -9.30 3.06
N SER A 335 -6.68 -8.77 2.94
CA SER A 335 -5.87 -8.88 1.71
C SER A 335 -4.59 -9.68 1.89
N LYS A 336 -4.06 -9.80 3.12
CA LYS A 336 -2.81 -10.51 3.40
C LYS A 336 -3.12 -11.90 3.98
N GLN A 337 -2.56 -12.93 3.36
CA GLN A 337 -2.71 -14.32 3.83
C GLN A 337 -2.11 -14.52 5.21
N ASP A 338 -0.89 -14.01 5.46
CA ASP A 338 -0.22 -14.11 6.76
C ASP A 338 0.68 -12.89 7.05
N GLU A 339 1.16 -12.80 8.29
CA GLU A 339 2.20 -11.85 8.72
C GLU A 339 3.53 -12.08 7.96
N HIS A 340 3.75 -13.24 7.36
CA HIS A 340 5.03 -13.59 6.74
C HIS A 340 5.29 -12.84 5.43
N ASN A 341 4.26 -12.44 4.70
CA ASN A 341 4.39 -11.47 3.61
C ASN A 341 4.91 -10.11 4.13
N VAL A 342 4.53 -9.71 5.35
CA VAL A 342 5.04 -8.51 6.02
C VAL A 342 6.45 -8.76 6.57
N LEU A 343 6.74 -9.97 7.04
CA LEU A 343 8.05 -10.39 7.54
C LEU A 343 9.13 -10.31 6.45
N GLN A 344 8.83 -10.75 5.24
CA GLN A 344 9.73 -10.63 4.07
C GLN A 344 10.18 -9.20 3.81
N TYR A 345 9.21 -8.30 3.76
CA TYR A 345 9.44 -6.87 3.62
C TYR A 345 10.30 -6.33 4.77
N ARG A 346 9.94 -6.64 6.02
CA ARG A 346 10.65 -6.17 7.21
C ARG A 346 12.09 -6.69 7.28
N ILE A 347 12.34 -7.93 6.87
CA ILE A 347 13.70 -8.47 6.76
C ILE A 347 14.50 -7.73 5.69
N ALA A 348 13.91 -7.51 4.51
CA ALA A 348 14.58 -6.77 3.43
C ALA A 348 14.94 -5.35 3.89
N VAL A 349 14.00 -4.62 4.51
CA VAL A 349 14.25 -3.30 5.10
C VAL A 349 15.38 -3.36 6.12
N GLY A 350 15.30 -4.26 7.11
CA GLY A 350 16.33 -4.37 8.15
C GLY A 350 17.72 -4.67 7.59
N ARG A 351 17.83 -5.49 6.55
CA ARG A 351 19.10 -5.75 5.86
C ARG A 351 19.61 -4.51 5.12
N ILE A 352 18.74 -3.78 4.43
CA ILE A 352 19.11 -2.54 3.75
C ILE A 352 19.67 -1.55 4.78
N THR A 353 18.94 -1.31 5.88
CA THR A 353 19.38 -0.45 6.97
C THR A 353 20.74 -0.88 7.53
N ALA A 354 20.94 -2.18 7.75
CA ALA A 354 22.21 -2.67 8.25
C ALA A 354 23.38 -2.50 7.26
N LEU A 355 23.13 -2.74 5.97
CA LEU A 355 24.12 -2.55 4.91
C LEU A 355 24.49 -1.07 4.74
N LEU A 356 23.52 -0.17 4.85
CA LEU A 356 23.74 1.28 4.85
C LEU A 356 24.61 1.72 6.04
N LYS A 357 24.25 1.29 7.26
CA LYS A 357 25.02 1.55 8.49
C LYS A 357 26.44 1.00 8.40
N SER A 358 26.61 -0.23 7.90
CA SER A 358 27.94 -0.84 7.73
C SER A 358 28.86 -0.07 6.77
N ARG A 359 28.26 0.71 5.85
CA ARG A 359 28.97 1.56 4.89
C ARG A 359 29.05 3.02 5.33
N GLY A 360 28.54 3.38 6.51
CA GLY A 360 28.47 4.76 6.98
C GLY A 360 27.61 5.67 6.09
N MET A 361 26.65 5.10 5.35
CA MET A 361 25.80 5.85 4.43
C MET A 361 24.46 6.18 5.06
N TYR A 362 24.03 7.43 4.96
CA TYR A 362 22.69 7.81 5.37
C TYR A 362 21.66 7.48 4.28
N ALA A 363 20.38 7.36 4.67
CA ALA A 363 19.29 7.04 3.74
C ALA A 363 19.23 8.03 2.55
N ARG A 364 19.50 9.32 2.80
CA ARG A 364 19.57 10.35 1.76
C ARG A 364 20.71 10.12 0.77
N ASP A 365 21.90 9.75 1.26
CA ASP A 365 23.07 9.53 0.41
C ASP A 365 22.88 8.28 -0.45
N ALA A 366 22.31 7.23 0.14
CA ALA A 366 21.92 6.03 -0.57
C ALA A 366 20.89 6.32 -1.66
N PHE A 367 19.86 7.10 -1.34
CA PHE A 367 18.84 7.49 -2.29
C PHE A 367 19.45 8.26 -3.47
N ALA A 368 20.30 9.25 -3.19
CA ALA A 368 20.98 10.02 -4.23
C ALA A 368 21.94 9.18 -5.09
N ALA A 369 22.50 8.11 -4.53
CA ALA A 369 23.33 7.16 -5.28
C ALA A 369 22.47 6.19 -6.12
N PHE A 370 21.27 5.83 -5.65
CA PHE A 370 20.37 4.92 -6.35
C PHE A 370 19.63 5.62 -7.48
N ASP A 371 19.27 6.89 -7.28
CA ASP A 371 18.59 7.76 -8.25
C ASP A 371 19.55 8.16 -9.38
N GLN A 372 19.76 7.24 -10.32
CA GLN A 372 20.72 7.40 -11.41
C GLN A 372 20.32 8.49 -12.40
N ASN A 373 19.01 8.65 -12.62
CA ASN A 373 18.45 9.66 -13.53
C ASN A 373 18.25 11.04 -12.87
N ARG A 374 18.37 11.12 -11.53
CA ARG A 374 18.24 12.32 -10.70
C ARG A 374 16.86 12.97 -10.80
N ASP A 375 15.81 12.17 -10.92
CA ASP A 375 14.43 12.63 -11.02
C ASP A 375 13.75 12.79 -9.65
N GLY A 376 14.45 12.45 -8.56
CA GLY A 376 14.01 12.56 -7.18
C GLY A 376 13.17 11.37 -6.71
N MET A 377 13.08 10.29 -7.50
CA MET A 377 12.31 9.08 -7.21
C MET A 377 13.11 7.84 -7.62
N LEU A 378 12.86 6.70 -6.98
CA LEU A 378 13.48 5.43 -7.36
C LEU A 378 12.47 4.58 -8.12
N SER A 379 12.78 4.31 -9.39
CA SER A 379 12.11 3.24 -10.13
C SER A 379 12.46 1.87 -9.57
N GLY A 380 11.66 0.84 -9.89
CA GLY A 380 11.99 -0.54 -9.53
C GLY A 380 13.35 -0.99 -10.04
N SER A 381 13.78 -0.53 -11.22
CA SER A 381 15.10 -0.79 -11.78
C SER A 381 16.23 -0.08 -11.02
N GLU A 382 16.05 1.18 -10.64
CA GLU A 382 17.05 1.94 -9.87
C GLU A 382 17.18 1.40 -8.46
N LEU A 383 16.05 1.06 -7.84
CA LEU A 383 16.04 0.37 -6.56
C LEU A 383 16.76 -0.98 -6.67
N GLN A 384 16.46 -1.80 -7.69
CA GLN A 384 17.16 -3.07 -7.88
C GLN A 384 18.67 -2.90 -8.08
N ALA A 385 19.08 -1.96 -8.94
CA ALA A 385 20.49 -1.67 -9.19
C ALA A 385 21.20 -1.17 -7.93
N GLY A 386 20.56 -0.25 -7.19
CA GLY A 386 21.06 0.26 -5.92
C GLY A 386 21.20 -0.82 -4.85
N LEU A 387 20.20 -1.69 -4.72
CA LEU A 387 20.25 -2.82 -3.80
C LEU A 387 21.34 -3.84 -4.19
N ASN A 388 21.47 -4.15 -5.48
CA ASN A 388 22.55 -4.99 -5.99
C ASN A 388 23.92 -4.39 -5.67
N TRP A 389 24.08 -3.08 -5.82
CA TRP A 389 25.29 -2.35 -5.47
C TRP A 389 25.56 -2.33 -3.96
N LEU A 390 24.52 -2.30 -3.12
CA LEU A 390 24.65 -2.56 -1.69
C LEU A 390 24.99 -4.03 -1.38
N GLY A 391 25.05 -4.93 -2.36
CA GLY A 391 25.31 -6.35 -2.17
C GLY A 391 24.08 -7.16 -1.75
N LEU A 392 22.87 -6.60 -1.89
CA LEU A 392 21.60 -7.26 -1.62
C LEU A 392 20.87 -7.57 -2.93
N LYS A 393 20.88 -8.84 -3.35
CA LYS A 393 20.09 -9.28 -4.50
C LYS A 393 18.69 -9.69 -4.05
N LEU A 394 17.68 -8.95 -4.50
CA LEU A 394 16.28 -9.36 -4.37
C LEU A 394 15.81 -10.05 -5.65
N ASP A 395 15.04 -11.13 -5.52
CA ASP A 395 14.34 -11.69 -6.67
C ASP A 395 13.22 -10.75 -7.13
N VAL A 396 12.75 -10.92 -8.37
CA VAL A 396 11.77 -10.01 -9.01
C VAL A 396 10.47 -9.91 -8.21
N MET A 397 10.03 -11.01 -7.60
CA MET A 397 8.79 -11.03 -6.81
C MET A 397 8.97 -10.27 -5.50
N LEU A 398 10.09 -10.49 -4.82
CA LEU A 398 10.41 -9.79 -3.57
C LEU A 398 10.64 -8.30 -3.80
N LEU A 399 11.31 -7.91 -4.90
CA LEU A 399 11.48 -6.52 -5.28
C LEU A 399 10.13 -5.84 -5.55
N ARG A 400 9.22 -6.51 -6.26
CA ARG A 400 7.87 -5.99 -6.52
C ARG A 400 7.08 -5.82 -5.23
N HIS A 401 7.14 -6.80 -4.32
CA HIS A 401 6.50 -6.71 -3.01
C HIS A 401 7.10 -5.58 -2.18
N PHE A 402 8.42 -5.41 -2.24
CA PHE A 402 9.13 -4.34 -1.56
C PHE A 402 8.62 -2.98 -2.09
N MET A 403 8.61 -2.78 -3.41
CA MET A 403 8.04 -1.56 -4.00
C MET A 403 6.61 -1.28 -3.55
N MET A 404 5.71 -2.27 -3.65
CA MET A 404 4.30 -2.10 -3.25
C MET A 404 4.09 -1.73 -1.78
N GLU A 405 5.05 -2.06 -0.90
CA GLU A 405 4.96 -1.71 0.52
C GLU A 405 5.62 -0.35 0.82
N LEU A 406 6.64 0.09 0.08
CA LEU A 406 7.25 1.41 0.26
C LEU A 406 6.43 2.53 -0.39
N ASP A 407 5.88 2.26 -1.57
CA ASP A 407 5.07 3.18 -2.38
C ASP A 407 3.71 3.42 -1.70
N LYS A 408 3.63 4.48 -0.89
CA LYS A 408 2.44 4.82 -0.08
C LYS A 408 1.43 5.59 -0.89
N ASP A 409 1.89 6.47 -1.77
CA ASP A 409 1.03 7.27 -2.64
C ASP A 409 0.59 6.52 -3.92
N LYS A 410 1.17 5.34 -4.17
CA LYS A 410 0.85 4.41 -5.27
C LYS A 410 1.18 4.98 -6.63
N ASP A 411 2.21 5.82 -6.71
CA ASP A 411 2.66 6.40 -7.98
C ASP A 411 3.56 5.45 -8.80
N GLY A 412 3.93 4.30 -8.23
CA GLY A 412 4.78 3.27 -8.84
C GLY A 412 6.27 3.49 -8.64
N PHE A 413 6.67 4.49 -7.85
CA PHE A 413 8.05 4.84 -7.53
C PHE A 413 8.22 4.99 -6.02
N ILE A 414 9.47 5.07 -5.57
CA ILE A 414 9.78 5.35 -4.17
C ILE A 414 10.39 6.74 -4.07
N ASN A 415 9.70 7.69 -3.43
CA ASN A 415 10.26 9.01 -3.17
C ASN A 415 11.21 9.01 -1.94
N LEU A 416 11.93 10.11 -1.74
CA LEU A 416 12.93 10.19 -0.65
C LEU A 416 12.30 9.99 0.74
N GLU A 417 11.10 10.51 0.99
CA GLU A 417 10.46 10.38 2.29
C GLU A 417 9.97 8.94 2.54
N GLU A 418 9.43 8.27 1.53
CA GLU A 418 9.07 6.84 1.60
C GLU A 418 10.30 5.96 1.85
N PHE A 419 11.40 6.22 1.16
CA PHE A 419 12.65 5.51 1.37
C PHE A 419 13.18 5.74 2.80
N LYS A 420 13.19 6.99 3.28
CA LYS A 420 13.60 7.34 4.65
C LYS A 420 12.72 6.68 5.71
N GLN A 421 11.40 6.69 5.53
CA GLN A 421 10.46 6.03 6.45
C GLN A 421 10.70 4.53 6.51
N ALA A 422 11.08 3.91 5.38
CA ALA A 422 11.36 2.49 5.32
C ALA A 422 12.68 2.14 6.03
N VAL A 423 13.82 2.71 5.61
CA VAL A 423 15.14 2.27 6.10
C VAL A 423 15.60 2.98 7.38
N GLY A 424 14.84 3.98 7.83
CA GLY A 424 15.04 4.72 9.06
C GLY A 424 16.19 5.74 8.97
N TRP A 425 15.91 7.01 9.28
CA TRP A 425 16.97 7.89 9.77
C TRP A 425 16.44 8.99 10.69
N GLU A 426 17.01 9.07 11.88
CA GLU A 426 17.28 10.33 12.56
C GLU A 426 18.74 10.29 13.01
N GLN A 427 19.47 11.36 12.71
CA GLN A 427 20.72 11.66 13.40
C GLN A 427 20.37 11.89 14.87
N THR A 428 20.72 10.97 15.75
CA THR A 428 20.71 11.25 17.19
C THR A 428 22.14 11.55 17.63
N ASP A 429 22.31 12.45 18.59
CA ASP A 429 23.63 12.87 19.09
C ASP A 429 24.48 11.69 19.62
N ALA A 430 23.84 10.58 19.98
CA ALA A 430 24.50 9.34 20.41
C ALA A 430 25.14 8.53 19.27
N ASP A 431 24.62 8.62 18.04
CA ASP A 431 25.14 7.89 16.87
C ASP A 431 26.41 8.55 16.29
N ALA A 432 26.58 9.86 16.51
CA ALA A 432 27.79 10.60 16.10
C ALA A 432 29.05 10.14 16.84
N ALA A 433 28.91 9.62 18.07
CA ALA A 433 30.03 9.16 18.90
C ALA A 433 30.55 7.76 18.51
N ASN A 434 29.73 6.94 17.84
CA ASN A 434 30.07 5.58 17.40
C ASN A 434 30.26 5.45 15.89
N ALA A 435 30.13 6.55 15.14
CA ALA A 435 30.38 6.56 13.71
C ALA A 435 31.88 6.34 13.46
N VAL A 436 32.21 5.24 12.78
CA VAL A 436 33.54 5.06 12.19
C VAL A 436 33.78 6.26 11.27
N GLN A 437 34.84 7.03 11.55
CA GLN A 437 35.20 8.21 10.78
C GLN A 437 35.40 7.78 9.32
N PHE A 438 34.53 8.27 8.44
CA PHE A 438 34.49 7.88 7.03
C PHE A 438 35.75 8.43 6.32
N ASN A 439 36.63 7.55 5.85
CA ASN A 439 37.88 7.89 5.17
C ASN A 439 37.67 8.36 3.71
N GLY A 440 36.76 9.30 3.50
CA GLY A 440 36.88 10.29 2.43
C GLY A 440 36.76 9.82 0.96
N VAL A 441 36.24 8.64 0.66
CA VAL A 441 35.94 8.28 -0.74
C VAL A 441 34.46 7.89 -0.86
N PRO A 442 33.59 8.77 -1.42
CA PRO A 442 32.26 8.38 -1.84
C PRO A 442 32.39 7.20 -2.80
N LEU A 443 31.76 6.08 -2.47
CA LEU A 443 31.71 4.95 -3.39
C LEU A 443 31.12 5.44 -4.72
N PRO A 444 31.73 5.10 -5.86
CA PRO A 444 31.20 5.51 -7.15
C PRO A 444 29.76 4.98 -7.29
N PRO A 445 28.85 5.77 -7.89
CA PRO A 445 27.47 5.36 -8.07
C PRO A 445 27.40 4.03 -8.82
N PRO A 446 26.33 3.24 -8.62
CA PRO A 446 26.12 2.01 -9.37
C PRO A 446 26.35 2.25 -10.86
N PRO A 447 27.02 1.32 -11.57
CA PRO A 447 27.17 1.41 -13.02
C PRO A 447 25.78 1.59 -13.66
N ARG A 448 25.66 2.47 -14.65
CA ARG A 448 24.42 2.65 -15.40
C ARG A 448 24.06 1.33 -16.09
N GLU A 449 23.15 0.56 -15.51
CA GLU A 449 22.60 -0.63 -16.15
C GLU A 449 21.65 -0.19 -17.26
N VAL A 450 22.12 -0.25 -18.50
CA VAL A 450 21.27 -0.10 -19.68
C VAL A 450 20.40 -1.34 -19.74
N SER A 451 19.14 -1.24 -19.32
CA SER A 451 18.20 -2.36 -19.34
C SER A 451 18.06 -2.94 -20.76
N HIS A 452 18.69 -4.08 -21.00
CA HIS A 452 18.50 -4.87 -22.21
C HIS A 452 17.23 -5.70 -22.08
N LYS A 453 16.05 -5.06 -22.03
CA LYS A 453 14.85 -5.73 -22.57
C LYS A 453 15.13 -5.89 -24.06
N HIS A 454 15.12 -7.11 -24.60
CA HIS A 454 15.33 -7.36 -26.03
C HIS A 454 14.46 -6.43 -26.88
N LYS A 455 15.04 -5.32 -27.36
CA LYS A 455 14.36 -4.38 -28.25
C LYS A 455 14.32 -5.04 -29.61
N LEU A 456 13.12 -5.40 -30.08
CA LEU A 456 12.88 -5.88 -31.43
C LEU A 456 13.61 -4.96 -32.42
N ALA A 457 14.55 -5.51 -33.19
CA ALA A 457 15.31 -4.73 -34.16
C ALA A 457 14.39 -4.37 -35.34
N ILE A 458 14.12 -3.08 -35.52
CA ILE A 458 13.30 -2.60 -36.64
C ILE A 458 14.17 -2.67 -37.91
N PRO A 459 13.75 -3.41 -38.97
CA PRO A 459 14.56 -3.57 -40.18
C PRO A 459 14.88 -2.25 -40.86
N ALA A 460 16.09 -2.10 -41.39
CA ALA A 460 16.51 -0.89 -42.12
C ALA A 460 15.58 -0.49 -43.28
N PRO A 461 15.02 -1.42 -44.08
CA PRO A 461 14.04 -1.09 -45.12
C PRO A 461 12.76 -0.45 -44.56
N VAL A 462 12.31 -0.89 -43.37
CA VAL A 462 11.14 -0.33 -42.69
C VAL A 462 11.46 1.10 -42.25
N LEU A 463 12.61 1.34 -41.61
CA LEU A 463 13.04 2.68 -41.20
C LEU A 463 13.20 3.65 -42.39
N ALA A 464 13.59 3.15 -43.56
CA ALA A 464 13.65 3.92 -44.79
C ALA A 464 12.26 4.32 -45.32
N GLY A 465 11.23 3.54 -45.00
CA GLY A 465 9.82 3.81 -45.32
C GLY A 465 9.11 4.71 -44.32
N ILE A 466 9.67 4.98 -43.13
CA ILE A 466 9.02 5.86 -42.16
C ILE A 466 9.36 7.32 -42.43
N LYS A 467 8.31 8.11 -42.68
CA LYS A 467 8.36 9.53 -42.94
C LYS A 467 7.74 10.30 -41.78
N VAL A 468 8.48 11.25 -41.22
CA VAL A 468 8.00 12.18 -40.19
C VAL A 468 7.78 13.54 -40.82
N LYS A 469 6.63 14.16 -40.55
CA LYS A 469 6.26 15.50 -41.05
C LYS A 469 5.63 16.34 -39.94
N VAL A 470 5.95 17.62 -39.91
CA VAL A 470 5.20 18.60 -39.13
C VAL A 470 3.87 18.89 -39.84
N LYS A 471 2.77 18.90 -39.09
CA LYS A 471 1.42 19.12 -39.60
C LYS A 471 0.65 20.07 -38.69
N ARG A 472 -0.24 20.86 -39.29
CA ARG A 472 -1.20 21.72 -38.61
C ARG A 472 -2.28 20.90 -37.87
N VAL A 473 -2.56 21.30 -36.64
CA VAL A 473 -3.70 20.86 -35.83
C VAL A 473 -4.88 21.79 -36.13
N GLY A 474 -6.02 21.22 -36.55
CA GLY A 474 -7.17 21.98 -37.04
C GLY A 474 -8.34 22.12 -36.04
N LYS A 475 -8.43 21.24 -35.04
CA LYS A 475 -9.54 21.20 -34.09
C LYS A 475 -9.01 21.19 -32.66
N PHE A 476 -9.68 21.92 -31.77
CA PHE A 476 -9.27 22.10 -30.38
C PHE A 476 -10.45 21.98 -29.42
N SER A 477 -10.22 21.35 -28.28
CA SER A 477 -11.13 21.33 -27.13
C SER A 477 -10.56 22.21 -26.01
N SER A 478 -11.43 22.96 -25.34
CA SER A 478 -11.03 23.84 -24.24
C SER A 478 -10.76 23.00 -22.99
N VAL A 479 -9.56 23.14 -22.42
CA VAL A 479 -9.18 22.49 -21.18
C VAL A 479 -9.39 23.43 -20.00
N TRP A 480 -8.94 24.68 -20.13
CA TRP A 480 -9.03 25.67 -19.05
C TRP A 480 -8.99 27.11 -19.57
N THR A 481 -9.61 28.03 -18.82
CA THR A 481 -9.49 29.47 -19.02
C THR A 481 -9.27 30.17 -17.68
N SER A 482 -8.56 31.31 -17.70
CA SER A 482 -8.36 32.13 -16.49
C SER A 482 -9.61 32.87 -16.03
N GLN A 483 -10.78 32.65 -16.66
CA GLN A 483 -12.03 33.29 -16.27
C GLN A 483 -12.40 32.90 -14.83
N GLY A 484 -12.70 33.90 -14.00
CA GLY A 484 -13.02 33.69 -12.58
C GLY A 484 -11.83 33.46 -11.65
N SER A 485 -10.58 33.52 -12.16
CA SER A 485 -9.35 33.38 -11.35
C SER A 485 -8.84 34.69 -10.72
N MET A 486 -9.49 35.82 -10.98
CA MET A 486 -9.00 37.19 -10.65
C MET A 486 -7.65 37.58 -11.29
N SER A 487 -7.07 36.73 -12.15
CA SER A 487 -5.86 37.09 -12.92
C SER A 487 -6.10 38.32 -13.80
N ARG A 488 -5.13 39.22 -13.83
CA ARG A 488 -5.15 40.44 -14.66
C ARG A 488 -4.92 40.14 -16.14
N VAL A 489 -4.46 38.92 -16.48
CA VAL A 489 -4.16 38.50 -17.84
C VAL A 489 -5.15 37.40 -18.25
N LYS A 490 -5.72 37.52 -19.44
CA LYS A 490 -6.60 36.48 -20.00
C LYS A 490 -5.73 35.36 -20.60
N GLY A 491 -5.94 34.14 -20.13
CA GLY A 491 -5.24 32.95 -20.60
C GLY A 491 -6.20 31.80 -20.85
N SER A 492 -5.83 30.92 -21.77
CA SER A 492 -6.56 29.68 -22.05
C SER A 492 -5.62 28.56 -22.49
N VAL A 493 -6.01 27.33 -22.17
CA VAL A 493 -5.29 26.09 -22.47
C VAL A 493 -6.22 25.17 -23.26
N TRP A 494 -5.69 24.64 -24.36
CA TRP A 494 -6.45 23.87 -25.34
C TRP A 494 -5.72 22.59 -25.72
N GLU A 495 -6.48 21.52 -25.91
CA GLU A 495 -5.98 20.25 -26.43
C GLU A 495 -6.45 20.04 -27.88
N PRO A 496 -5.64 19.40 -28.75
CA PRO A 496 -6.10 18.90 -30.05
C PRO A 496 -7.31 17.97 -29.92
N ALA A 497 -8.44 18.25 -30.56
CA ALA A 497 -9.65 17.41 -30.42
C ALA A 497 -9.51 16.02 -31.09
N ASP A 498 -8.64 15.89 -32.11
CA ASP A 498 -8.49 14.65 -32.89
C ASP A 498 -7.53 13.62 -32.27
N HIS A 499 -6.98 13.86 -31.07
CA HIS A 499 -5.95 13.01 -30.45
C HIS A 499 -6.46 11.61 -30.04
N LYS A 500 -7.78 11.45 -29.83
CA LYS A 500 -8.41 10.16 -29.50
C LYS A 500 -8.35 9.14 -30.66
N ASN A 501 -8.04 9.57 -31.89
CA ASN A 501 -7.89 8.74 -33.09
C ASN A 501 -6.42 8.69 -33.58
N ALA A 502 -5.47 8.40 -32.68
CA ALA A 502 -4.03 8.57 -32.88
C ALA A 502 -3.41 7.76 -34.04
N MET A 503 -4.05 6.67 -34.50
CA MET A 503 -3.55 5.84 -35.60
C MET A 503 -4.67 5.57 -36.61
N ARG A 504 -4.44 5.91 -37.89
CA ARG A 504 -5.36 5.67 -39.01
C ARG A 504 -4.60 4.96 -40.14
N GLY A 505 -4.78 3.64 -40.25
CA GLY A 505 -4.08 2.82 -41.24
C GLY A 505 -2.58 2.89 -41.08
N ASN A 506 -1.88 3.52 -42.03
CA ASN A 506 -0.43 3.66 -42.06
C ASN A 506 0.08 5.01 -41.53
N ARG A 507 -0.77 5.83 -40.91
CA ARG A 507 -0.41 7.15 -40.37
C ARG A 507 -0.74 7.26 -38.88
N ALA A 508 0.13 7.93 -38.15
CA ALA A 508 -0.07 8.27 -36.75
C ALA A 508 0.11 9.77 -36.53
N TYR A 509 -0.87 10.38 -35.85
CA TYR A 509 -0.77 11.76 -35.38
C TYR A 509 -0.25 11.73 -33.95
N VAL A 510 0.91 12.36 -33.74
CA VAL A 510 1.56 12.37 -32.43
C VAL A 510 0.96 13.50 -31.60
N TYR A 511 0.57 13.20 -30.38
CA TYR A 511 0.18 14.23 -29.42
C TYR A 511 1.42 14.69 -28.64
N LEU A 512 1.72 15.98 -28.66
CA LEU A 512 2.95 16.56 -28.11
C LEU A 512 2.74 17.53 -26.95
N GLY A 513 1.49 17.76 -26.55
CA GLY A 513 1.13 18.68 -25.48
C GLY A 513 0.01 19.64 -25.88
N HIS A 514 -0.22 20.63 -25.02
CA HIS A 514 -1.31 21.60 -25.16
C HIS A 514 -0.85 22.86 -25.91
N TYR A 515 -1.83 23.69 -26.23
CA TYR A 515 -1.67 24.96 -26.93
C TYR A 515 -2.42 26.06 -26.18
N SER A 516 -2.07 27.32 -26.46
CA SER A 516 -2.81 28.49 -25.97
C SER A 516 -3.58 29.18 -27.09
N GLY A 517 -4.73 29.74 -26.72
CA GLY A 517 -5.46 30.71 -27.53
C GLY A 517 -5.10 32.16 -27.17
N THR A 518 -5.69 33.11 -27.90
CA THR A 518 -5.60 34.54 -27.59
C THR A 518 -6.72 34.91 -26.61
N GLY A 519 -6.38 35.16 -25.35
CA GLY A 519 -7.39 35.33 -24.29
C GLY A 519 -8.16 34.03 -24.05
N PHE A 520 -9.48 34.05 -24.29
CA PHE A 520 -10.37 32.87 -24.15
C PHE A 520 -10.80 32.28 -25.50
N ASP A 521 -10.35 32.85 -26.61
CA ASP A 521 -10.73 32.42 -27.94
C ASP A 521 -10.01 31.13 -28.35
N ASN A 522 -10.70 30.32 -29.18
CA ASN A 522 -10.13 29.11 -29.78
C ASN A 522 -8.81 29.44 -30.52
N PRO A 523 -7.76 28.60 -30.44
CA PRO A 523 -6.45 28.86 -31.05
C PRO A 523 -6.51 29.13 -32.57
N ASN A 524 -7.54 28.66 -33.27
CA ASN A 524 -7.70 28.93 -34.70
C ASN A 524 -8.00 30.40 -35.03
N ARG A 525 -8.46 31.21 -34.07
CA ARG A 525 -8.89 32.60 -34.31
C ARG A 525 -7.73 33.57 -34.51
N ASP A 526 -6.55 33.28 -33.96
CA ASP A 526 -5.39 34.19 -34.00
C ASP A 526 -4.50 34.02 -35.25
N ARG A 527 -4.90 33.16 -36.19
CA ARG A 527 -4.22 32.87 -37.46
C ARG A 527 -2.80 32.29 -37.32
N ALA A 528 -2.30 32.03 -36.12
CA ALA A 528 -1.03 31.34 -35.94
C ALA A 528 -1.23 29.81 -36.02
N ASP A 529 -0.32 29.12 -36.70
CA ASP A 529 -0.43 27.69 -36.87
C ASP A 529 -0.03 26.93 -35.61
N ARG A 530 -0.88 26.01 -35.16
CA ARG A 530 -0.55 25.07 -34.10
C ARG A 530 -0.13 23.76 -34.73
N LEU A 531 1.07 23.31 -34.41
CA LEU A 531 1.73 22.25 -35.16
C LEU A 531 1.98 21.01 -34.29
N THR A 532 1.97 19.85 -34.92
CA THR A 532 2.36 18.57 -34.33
C THR A 532 3.09 17.68 -35.34
N LEU A 533 3.46 16.46 -34.97
CA LEU A 533 4.09 15.48 -35.87
C LEU A 533 3.08 14.46 -36.41
N GLU A 534 3.17 14.19 -37.70
CA GLU A 534 2.56 13.05 -38.38
C GLU A 534 3.67 12.07 -38.75
N VAL A 535 3.52 10.80 -38.35
CA VAL A 535 4.42 9.71 -38.71
C VAL A 535 3.69 8.79 -39.67
N THR A 536 4.23 8.62 -40.87
CA THR A 536 3.64 7.77 -41.91
C THR A 536 4.59 6.65 -42.27
N ASP A 537 4.09 5.42 -42.26
CA ASP A 537 4.75 4.30 -42.93
C ASP A 537 4.36 4.29 -44.41
N THR A 538 5.29 4.64 -45.30
CA THR A 538 5.05 4.65 -46.74
C THR A 538 5.04 3.26 -47.37
N THR A 539 5.37 2.21 -46.61
CA THR A 539 5.36 0.81 -47.07
C THR A 539 4.08 0.08 -46.68
N GLY A 540 3.31 0.60 -45.72
CA GLY A 540 2.00 0.06 -45.33
C GLY A 540 0.89 0.36 -46.34
N SER A 541 -0.04 -0.57 -46.51
CA SER A 541 -1.23 -0.41 -47.37
C SER A 541 -2.29 0.46 -46.69
N TRP A 542 -3.07 1.20 -47.48
CA TRP A 542 -4.21 2.00 -46.98
C TRP A 542 -5.29 1.11 -46.32
N VAL A 543 -5.45 -0.14 -46.79
CA VAL A 543 -6.46 -1.09 -46.27
C VAL A 543 -5.91 -1.95 -45.12
N GLY A 544 -4.63 -2.32 -45.16
CA GLY A 544 -4.00 -3.22 -44.18
C GLY A 544 -3.26 -2.54 -43.02
N GLY A 545 -3.13 -1.21 -43.04
CA GLY A 545 -2.38 -0.44 -42.05
C GLY A 545 -0.87 -0.70 -42.06
N SER A 546 -0.19 -0.35 -40.97
CA SER A 546 1.23 -0.66 -40.77
C SER A 546 1.44 -1.51 -39.52
N SER A 547 2.01 -2.70 -39.69
CA SER A 547 2.40 -3.59 -38.60
C SER A 547 3.61 -3.07 -37.81
N TRP A 548 4.44 -2.21 -38.41
CA TRP A 548 5.67 -1.70 -37.79
C TRP A 548 5.50 -0.34 -37.10
N LEU A 549 4.51 0.45 -37.51
CA LEU A 549 4.32 1.81 -37.00
C LEU A 549 4.17 1.89 -35.46
N PRO A 550 3.45 0.99 -34.76
CA PRO A 550 3.43 0.99 -33.30
C PRO A 550 4.83 0.85 -32.67
N PHE A 551 5.64 -0.09 -33.19
CA PHE A 551 7.01 -0.33 -32.69
C PHE A 551 7.94 0.84 -32.98
N VAL A 552 7.77 1.49 -34.14
CA VAL A 552 8.51 2.71 -34.51
C VAL A 552 8.16 3.85 -33.56
N LEU A 553 6.87 4.06 -33.28
CA LEU A 553 6.43 5.08 -32.33
C LEU A 553 7.01 4.80 -30.95
N ASP A 554 6.93 3.58 -30.44
CA ASP A 554 7.47 3.26 -29.11
C ASP A 554 9.00 3.35 -29.04
N ARG A 555 9.70 3.17 -30.17
CA ARG A 555 11.17 3.26 -30.23
C ARG A 555 11.70 4.69 -30.30
N PHE A 556 11.05 5.55 -31.09
CA PHE A 556 11.56 6.89 -31.42
C PHE A 556 10.72 8.03 -30.85
N LEU A 557 9.46 7.75 -30.52
CA LEU A 557 8.49 8.67 -29.94
C LEU A 557 7.81 8.00 -28.72
N PRO A 558 8.58 7.54 -27.72
CA PRO A 558 8.02 6.78 -26.62
C PRO A 558 7.06 7.64 -25.80
N ARG A 559 6.17 6.99 -25.07
CA ARG A 559 5.34 7.67 -24.06
C ARG A 559 6.23 8.23 -22.94
N PRO A 560 5.83 9.34 -22.29
CA PRO A 560 6.48 9.78 -21.07
C PRO A 560 6.43 8.65 -20.02
N ALA A 561 7.44 8.58 -19.15
CA ALA A 561 7.44 7.62 -18.05
C ALA A 561 6.34 7.96 -17.01
N ARG A 562 6.12 9.26 -16.78
CA ARG A 562 5.13 9.82 -15.85
C ARG A 562 4.93 11.31 -16.13
N TYR A 563 4.03 11.94 -15.37
CA TYR A 563 3.88 13.39 -15.32
C TYR A 563 4.25 13.93 -13.93
N ARG A 564 4.88 15.10 -13.90
CA ARG A 564 5.20 15.85 -12.68
C ARG A 564 4.29 17.07 -12.58
N LEU A 565 3.60 17.24 -11.44
CA LEU A 565 2.83 18.46 -11.19
C LEU A 565 3.80 19.64 -11.04
N VAL A 566 3.66 20.64 -11.90
CA VAL A 566 4.50 21.86 -11.92
C VAL A 566 3.86 22.97 -11.11
N TRP A 567 2.56 23.18 -11.31
CA TRP A 567 1.80 24.29 -10.76
C TRP A 567 0.31 23.95 -10.74
N SER A 568 -0.45 24.60 -9.86
CA SER A 568 -1.91 24.43 -9.81
C SER A 568 -2.58 25.67 -9.24
N ILE A 569 -3.77 25.99 -9.76
CA ILE A 569 -4.70 26.96 -9.18
C ILE A 569 -5.99 26.25 -8.84
N THR A 570 -6.34 26.23 -7.55
CA THR A 570 -7.56 25.60 -7.03
C THR A 570 -8.56 26.64 -6.51
N THR A 571 -8.14 27.90 -6.44
CA THR A 571 -8.94 29.03 -6.00
C THR A 571 -9.65 29.68 -7.19
N GLY A 572 -10.98 29.70 -7.15
CA GLY A 572 -11.82 30.26 -8.22
C GLY A 572 -12.75 29.20 -8.83
N ALA A 573 -13.55 29.60 -9.81
CA ALA A 573 -14.56 28.72 -10.43
C ALA A 573 -13.96 27.61 -11.32
N ASN A 574 -12.71 27.75 -11.76
CA ASN A 574 -12.07 26.86 -12.74
C ASN A 574 -10.73 26.32 -12.20
N PRO A 575 -10.72 25.17 -11.51
CA PRO A 575 -9.48 24.55 -11.04
C PRO A 575 -8.61 24.10 -12.22
N PHE A 576 -7.29 24.16 -12.04
CA PHE A 576 -6.31 23.77 -13.05
C PHE A 576 -5.04 23.23 -12.45
N TYR A 577 -4.54 22.15 -13.04
CA TYR A 577 -3.32 21.46 -12.65
C TYR A 577 -2.43 21.32 -13.87
N ALA A 578 -1.21 21.83 -13.77
CA ALA A 578 -0.22 21.89 -14.83
C ALA A 578 0.82 20.78 -14.68
N TRP A 579 0.98 19.97 -15.71
CA TRP A 579 1.79 18.75 -15.70
C TRP A 579 2.92 18.77 -16.72
N GLU A 580 4.13 18.52 -16.27
CA GLU A 580 5.31 18.32 -17.12
C GLU A 580 5.52 16.82 -17.39
N PRO A 581 5.53 16.39 -18.66
CA PRO A 581 5.83 15.01 -19.00
C PRO A 581 7.32 14.71 -18.75
N ILE A 582 7.61 13.64 -18.01
CA ILE A 582 8.98 13.18 -17.75
C ILE A 582 9.37 12.15 -18.82
N PRO A 583 10.38 12.43 -19.67
CA PRO A 583 10.81 11.47 -20.69
C PRO A 583 11.34 10.17 -20.08
N PRO A 584 11.22 9.03 -20.79
CA PRO A 584 11.63 7.72 -20.25
C PRO A 584 13.15 7.52 -20.14
N SER A 585 13.96 8.39 -20.75
CA SER A 585 15.42 8.43 -20.62
C SER A 585 15.99 9.73 -21.20
N ASP A 586 17.27 10.02 -20.92
CA ASP A 586 17.99 11.20 -21.42
C ASP A 586 18.05 11.34 -22.96
N ASP A 587 17.81 10.25 -23.69
CA ASP A 587 17.73 10.21 -25.15
C ASP A 587 16.45 10.84 -25.72
N PHE A 588 15.45 11.15 -24.88
CA PHE A 588 14.15 11.69 -25.28
C PHE A 588 13.81 12.98 -24.55
N VAL A 589 12.91 13.76 -25.15
CA VAL A 589 12.50 15.08 -24.64
C VAL A 589 10.99 15.24 -24.79
N ALA A 590 10.34 15.93 -23.85
CA ALA A 590 8.99 16.43 -24.04
C ALA A 590 9.06 17.82 -24.69
N LEU A 591 8.28 18.04 -25.77
CA LEU A 591 8.25 19.33 -26.48
C LEU A 591 7.18 20.30 -25.95
N GLY A 592 6.24 19.81 -25.15
CA GLY A 592 5.16 20.60 -24.54
C GLY A 592 4.68 19.95 -23.25
N CYS A 593 3.80 20.67 -22.55
CA CYS A 593 3.19 20.23 -21.30
C CYS A 593 1.68 20.01 -21.46
N ILE A 594 1.06 19.39 -20.45
CA ILE A 594 -0.37 19.08 -20.40
C ILE A 594 -1.00 19.74 -19.17
N GLY A 595 -2.26 20.14 -19.26
CA GLY A 595 -3.04 20.63 -18.13
C GLY A 595 -4.31 19.82 -17.93
N THR A 596 -4.81 19.73 -16.70
CA THR A 596 -6.05 19.02 -16.34
C THR A 596 -6.91 19.87 -15.41
N LYS A 597 -8.20 19.53 -15.30
CA LYS A 597 -9.13 20.15 -14.35
C LYS A 597 -9.13 19.48 -12.96
N THR A 598 -8.59 18.27 -12.87
CA THR A 598 -8.48 17.49 -11.64
C THR A 598 -7.01 17.34 -11.22
N ASP A 599 -6.80 17.02 -9.95
CA ASP A 599 -5.48 16.77 -9.34
C ASP A 599 -4.87 15.42 -9.74
N LYS A 600 -5.59 14.60 -10.52
CA LYS A 600 -5.10 13.34 -11.06
C LYS A 600 -4.16 13.60 -12.25
N PRO A 601 -2.99 12.94 -12.31
CA PRO A 601 -2.07 13.06 -13.44
C PRO A 601 -2.72 12.53 -14.74
N PRO A 602 -2.38 13.10 -15.91
CA PRO A 602 -2.85 12.60 -17.20
C PRO A 602 -2.38 11.16 -17.47
N ASP A 603 -3.10 10.44 -18.31
CA ASP A 603 -2.66 9.12 -18.79
C ASP A 603 -1.37 9.27 -19.64
N VAL A 604 -0.33 8.48 -19.33
CA VAL A 604 0.94 8.45 -20.08
C VAL A 604 0.76 8.08 -21.55
N ARG A 605 -0.37 7.46 -21.92
CA ARG A 605 -0.75 7.14 -23.30
C ARG A 605 -1.19 8.35 -24.11
N MET A 606 -1.55 9.45 -23.45
CA MET A 606 -2.09 10.66 -24.07
C MET A 606 -1.06 11.36 -24.95
N MET A 607 0.20 11.44 -24.51
CA MET A 607 1.29 12.17 -25.17
C MET A 607 2.47 11.24 -25.52
N ARG A 608 3.30 11.66 -26.47
CA ARG A 608 4.60 11.05 -26.74
C ARG A 608 5.74 12.06 -26.62
N CYS A 609 6.87 11.60 -26.09
CA CYS A 609 8.15 12.29 -26.14
C CYS A 609 8.78 12.15 -27.52
N VAL A 610 9.81 12.95 -27.80
CA VAL A 610 10.53 12.97 -29.09
C VAL A 610 12.00 12.63 -28.86
N CYS A 611 12.60 11.89 -29.80
CA CYS A 611 14.03 11.62 -29.78
C CYS A 611 14.82 12.94 -29.77
N LYS A 612 15.68 13.11 -28.76
CA LYS A 612 16.47 14.33 -28.53
C LYS A 612 17.36 14.69 -29.72
N HIS A 613 17.80 13.69 -30.49
CA HIS A 613 18.62 13.90 -31.69
C HIS A 613 17.89 14.69 -32.79
N TRP A 614 16.55 14.64 -32.81
CA TRP A 614 15.73 15.41 -33.74
C TRP A 614 15.54 16.86 -33.29
N CYS A 615 16.04 17.21 -32.10
CA CYS A 615 15.72 18.47 -31.45
C CYS A 615 16.95 19.37 -31.28
N SER A 616 16.75 20.68 -31.38
CA SER A 616 17.73 21.74 -31.08
C SER A 616 17.14 22.73 -30.08
N GLU A 617 17.97 23.57 -29.47
CA GLU A 617 17.51 24.61 -28.56
C GLU A 617 16.48 25.53 -29.24
N SER A 618 15.35 25.77 -28.58
CA SER A 618 14.30 26.65 -29.07
C SER A 618 14.72 28.10 -28.94
N LYS A 619 14.46 28.88 -29.99
CA LYS A 619 14.58 30.35 -29.98
C LYS A 619 13.24 31.03 -29.66
N VAL A 620 12.16 30.25 -29.55
CA VAL A 620 10.80 30.73 -29.38
C VAL A 620 10.39 30.43 -27.93
N VAL A 621 10.74 31.35 -27.02
CA VAL A 621 10.33 31.27 -25.62
C VAL A 621 9.68 32.60 -25.25
N LYS A 622 8.38 32.58 -24.96
CA LYS A 622 7.60 33.80 -24.69
C LYS A 622 6.57 33.56 -23.59
N SER A 623 6.52 34.43 -22.59
CA SER A 623 5.45 34.40 -21.58
C SER A 623 4.12 34.77 -22.23
N ILE A 624 3.09 33.96 -21.98
CA ILE A 624 1.75 34.15 -22.56
C ILE A 624 0.70 34.41 -21.48
N TRP A 625 0.92 33.95 -20.25
CA TRP A 625 0.04 34.18 -19.12
C TRP A 625 0.80 34.05 -17.80
N ASN A 626 0.38 34.79 -16.79
CA ASN A 626 0.81 34.57 -15.41
C ASN A 626 -0.36 34.80 -14.44
N ASP A 627 -0.19 34.32 -13.22
CA ASP A 627 -1.20 34.36 -12.17
C ASP A 627 -1.23 35.72 -11.43
N SER A 628 -0.59 36.77 -11.97
CA SER A 628 -0.60 38.12 -11.40
C SER A 628 -2.01 38.62 -11.12
N GLY A 629 -2.30 38.89 -9.84
CA GLY A 629 -3.61 39.37 -9.37
C GLY A 629 -4.54 38.28 -8.86
N SER A 630 -4.22 37.00 -9.10
CA SER A 630 -4.83 35.88 -8.38
C SER A 630 -4.09 35.67 -7.05
N GLY A 631 -4.79 35.37 -5.96
CA GLY A 631 -4.13 35.01 -4.70
C GLY A 631 -3.72 33.54 -4.74
N GLY A 632 -2.46 33.20 -4.47
CA GLY A 632 -1.98 31.82 -4.55
C GLY A 632 -0.47 31.69 -4.71
N ARG A 633 -0.02 30.48 -5.10
CA ARG A 633 1.38 30.23 -5.49
C ARG A 633 1.61 30.77 -6.89
N GLU A 634 2.69 31.52 -7.10
CA GLU A 634 3.04 32.12 -8.38
C GLU A 634 3.20 31.07 -9.50
N GLY A 635 2.64 31.35 -10.67
CA GLY A 635 2.75 30.47 -11.83
C GLY A 635 2.52 31.18 -13.15
N SER A 636 3.08 30.61 -14.21
CA SER A 636 3.01 31.18 -15.55
C SER A 636 2.97 30.13 -16.65
N ILE A 637 2.37 30.51 -17.77
CA ILE A 637 2.33 29.71 -19.00
C ILE A 637 3.23 30.40 -20.03
N TRP A 638 4.04 29.59 -20.70
CA TRP A 638 5.02 30.01 -21.69
C TRP A 638 4.82 29.26 -23.00
N LEU A 639 5.02 29.95 -24.12
CA LEU A 639 5.22 29.34 -25.43
C LEU A 639 6.65 28.78 -25.49
N PHE A 640 6.82 27.49 -25.84
CA PHE A 640 8.11 26.80 -25.74
C PHE A 640 8.86 26.63 -27.08
N ASN A 641 8.19 26.57 -28.24
CA ASN A 641 8.87 26.29 -29.52
C ASN A 641 8.08 26.75 -30.75
N SER A 642 8.67 26.58 -31.94
CA SER A 642 8.02 26.91 -33.22
C SER A 642 6.78 26.06 -33.53
N LEU A 643 6.56 24.96 -32.81
CA LEU A 643 5.31 24.19 -32.90
C LEU A 643 4.13 24.85 -32.19
N ASN A 644 4.39 25.96 -31.47
CA ASN A 644 3.46 26.68 -30.62
C ASN A 644 2.92 25.84 -29.44
N LEU A 645 3.70 24.87 -28.97
CA LEU A 645 3.41 24.13 -27.75
C LEU A 645 3.66 25.00 -26.52
N ILE A 646 2.87 24.80 -25.48
CA ILE A 646 3.01 25.53 -24.22
C ILE A 646 3.71 24.70 -23.15
N GLY A 647 4.30 25.40 -22.19
CA GLY A 647 4.81 24.84 -20.95
C GLY A 647 4.45 25.70 -19.74
N PHE A 648 4.57 25.10 -18.57
CA PHE A 648 4.21 25.72 -17.30
C PHE A 648 5.45 25.94 -16.46
N VAL A 649 5.48 27.05 -15.71
CA VAL A 649 6.59 27.39 -14.82
C VAL A 649 6.01 27.84 -13.48
N ASN A 650 6.64 27.38 -12.39
CA ASN A 650 6.38 27.87 -11.04
C ASN A 650 7.15 29.19 -10.86
N GLY A 651 6.44 30.29 -10.64
CA GLY A 651 6.96 31.66 -10.73
C GLY A 651 6.72 32.34 -12.09
N HIS A 652 7.16 33.59 -12.21
CA HIS A 652 6.99 34.43 -13.42
C HIS A 652 8.25 34.55 -14.29
N ASP A 653 9.37 33.99 -13.84
CA ASP A 653 10.61 33.99 -14.59
C ASP A 653 10.61 32.97 -15.74
N PRO A 654 11.42 33.18 -16.79
CA PRO A 654 11.59 32.20 -17.86
C PRO A 654 12.01 30.82 -17.34
N PRO A 655 11.63 29.73 -18.05
CA PRO A 655 12.00 28.38 -17.64
C PRO A 655 13.53 28.22 -17.55
N ARG A 656 14.01 27.69 -16.41
CA ARG A 656 15.45 27.48 -16.15
C ARG A 656 16.12 26.57 -17.18
N ARG A 657 15.38 25.57 -17.66
CA ARG A 657 15.80 24.73 -18.79
C ARG A 657 15.23 25.30 -20.06
N LYS A 658 16.09 25.57 -21.04
CA LYS A 658 15.63 26.07 -22.33
C LYS A 658 14.83 24.99 -23.05
N PRO A 659 13.60 25.29 -23.49
CA PRO A 659 12.82 24.38 -24.30
C PRO A 659 13.53 24.02 -25.61
N LEU A 660 13.06 22.94 -26.23
CA LEU A 660 13.62 22.42 -27.48
C LEU A 660 12.61 22.53 -28.63
N ASP A 661 13.16 22.55 -29.83
CA ASP A 661 12.45 22.64 -31.11
C ASP A 661 12.86 21.47 -32.03
N ILE A 662 12.02 21.13 -33.00
CA ILE A 662 12.35 20.11 -34.01
C ILE A 662 13.29 20.72 -35.07
N LYS A 663 14.36 20.01 -35.44
CA LYS A 663 15.35 20.50 -36.40
C LYS A 663 14.83 20.59 -37.84
N ALA A 664 13.88 19.72 -38.19
CA ALA A 664 13.39 19.57 -39.56
C ALA A 664 11.88 19.34 -39.59
N HIS A 665 11.18 20.06 -40.47
CA HIS A 665 9.73 19.92 -40.67
C HIS A 665 9.34 18.67 -41.46
N ARG A 666 10.29 18.00 -42.12
CA ARG A 666 10.07 16.77 -42.88
C ARG A 666 11.37 15.99 -43.02
N PHE A 667 11.36 14.70 -42.69
CA PHE A 667 12.50 13.80 -42.88
C PHE A 667 12.08 12.34 -42.90
N PHE A 668 12.97 11.46 -43.35
CA PHE A 668 12.81 10.00 -43.21
C PHE A 668 13.67 9.45 -42.08
N LEU A 669 13.18 8.45 -41.35
CA LEU A 669 13.90 7.95 -40.16
C LEU A 669 15.27 7.33 -40.46
N ARG A 670 15.50 6.82 -41.68
CA ARG A 670 16.83 6.34 -42.11
C ARG A 670 17.94 7.38 -41.92
N GLU A 671 17.62 8.65 -42.14
CA GLU A 671 18.57 9.78 -42.07
C GLU A 671 19.00 10.08 -40.62
N TYR A 672 18.29 9.53 -39.63
CA TYR A 672 18.48 9.77 -38.21
C TYR A 672 18.72 8.46 -37.42
N SER A 673 19.05 7.37 -38.11
CA SER A 673 19.23 6.02 -37.55
C SER A 673 20.58 5.79 -36.85
N CYS A 674 21.40 6.83 -36.65
CA CYS A 674 22.71 6.78 -36.00
C CYS A 674 22.69 6.49 -34.48
N ILE A 675 21.58 5.99 -33.92
CA ILE A 675 21.60 5.31 -32.62
C ILE A 675 22.47 4.06 -32.81
N LYS A 676 23.76 4.16 -32.47
CA LYS A 676 24.77 3.12 -32.60
C LYS A 676 24.16 1.74 -32.35
N THR A 677 24.04 0.94 -33.42
CA THR A 677 23.67 -0.47 -33.42
C THR A 677 24.81 -1.33 -32.89
N ASN A 678 25.50 -0.89 -31.84
CA ASN A 678 26.52 -1.70 -31.20
C ASN A 678 25.83 -2.77 -30.35
N GLY A 679 25.64 -3.95 -30.95
CA GLY A 679 25.45 -5.21 -30.21
C GLY A 679 24.05 -5.82 -30.21
N ILE A 680 23.37 -5.93 -31.35
CA ILE A 680 22.13 -6.74 -31.44
C ILE A 680 22.31 -7.81 -32.52
N ALA A 681 22.33 -9.08 -32.09
CA ALA A 681 22.34 -10.24 -32.98
C ALA A 681 20.97 -10.39 -33.68
N PRO A 682 20.94 -10.88 -34.93
CA PRO A 682 19.68 -11.16 -35.63
C PRO A 682 18.91 -12.29 -34.91
N ALA A 683 17.59 -12.12 -34.76
CA ALA A 683 16.70 -13.18 -34.30
C ALA A 683 16.65 -14.29 -35.36
N LYS A 684 16.76 -15.55 -34.93
CA LYS A 684 16.47 -16.72 -35.76
C LYS A 684 14.98 -16.94 -35.91
#